data_AF-A0A7C4UP82-F1
#
_entry.id   AF-A0A7C4UP82-F1
#
_cell.length_a   1.000
_cell.length_b   1.000
_cell.length_c   1.000
_cell.angle_alpha   90.00
_cell.angle_beta   90.00
_cell.angle_gamma   90.00
#
_symmetry.space_group_name_H-M   'P 1'
#
loop_
_entity.id
_entity.type
_entity.pdbx_description
1 polymer ?
#
loop_
_entity_poly.entity_id
_entity_poly.type
_entity_poly.pdbx_seq_one_letter_code
_entity_poly.pdbx_strand_id
1 'polypeptide(L)'
;MEQRIYRSIFKFFLLCFLLFCGEVYALLAGVAKVEITPEPGVPLNGYGARFGRGAIGKHDPLWAHVLYLSDGETELILVSLDLCVVDRVLREKVVSLLPESLPRDNIILTATHTHNGFGGMEPNFPIRFVSGRYIPELVESTARKISEAIRKAIDNKKPAVIGYGVIYQNDLTCNRRYSNGPYDPQIGIVALQDSNGADIAIIANMAGHPTSIGEEDFYLFSADYPGFYYSEIENLSAGQCMPFFLNGAEGNQTIQAPEGTSGWARTEKVGRLLAQRVWEAKKNIVFKDARLKLVTRKVKTPPSIAEFMPKETILQALIINDLAISFFPGELCVEYALKLREHAIGGGYNYHFTVGLANDYLLYFVPVNLLFDRTYEAGMNFYGSQAENWVIKECLSTIGIELQENNKPSISSEVDSLPNKVEILKVAGSAYERGYLRGVYAKNILEKRYEELILQPVKDGKYIPHSGFFSLLPYSVIDASNILLPFIAISIRPWAGKLSENAKSELIGISDGAELPFDKVWLLQNAMNIKMANDYAPLFNTPLCTSVAILGERAGANDLLIAHTADWDIDELPTVILHSPTSGIKFVEIAFPWFAGILCGMNEAGLVISITKEVKDNYSLMEENPPLEIAIKDILSTYSKFDDAYNELMKVKIPDGYHILLGGMKGDSKWEATVIPLGNLQATYQEKGIVLGCGDFTTVGEITLQRYNLLLQKISEERIVSVDELKQFITAGAEKDSQDGVWNQYSRFSVVFEPTAKRLWIAVAGKDGKPTNFESLTIE
;
A
#
# COMPACT_ATOMS: atom_id res chain seq x y z
N MET A 1 20.50 56.43 58.79
CA MET A 1 20.95 55.05 58.50
C MET A 1 20.00 54.34 57.52
N GLU A 2 18.68 54.53 57.67
CA GLU A 2 17.64 53.93 56.82
C GLU A 2 17.75 54.25 55.31
N GLN A 3 18.01 55.50 54.92
CA GLN A 3 18.10 55.86 53.48
C GLN A 3 19.23 55.15 52.71
N ARG A 4 20.32 54.74 53.38
CA ARG A 4 21.42 53.98 52.76
C ARG A 4 21.07 52.50 52.55
N ILE A 5 20.24 51.95 53.44
CA ILE A 5 19.76 50.56 53.37
C ILE A 5 18.76 50.43 52.22
N TYR A 6 17.80 51.36 52.09
CA TYR A 6 16.84 51.36 50.97
C TYR A 6 17.51 51.50 49.60
N ARG A 7 18.54 52.36 49.46
CA ARG A 7 19.29 52.48 48.20
C ARG A 7 20.10 51.22 47.85
N SER A 8 20.58 50.48 48.85
CA SER A 8 21.35 49.25 48.63
C SER A 8 20.44 48.07 48.30
N ILE A 9 19.28 47.98 48.96
CA ILE A 9 18.23 46.98 48.64
C ILE A 9 17.66 47.23 47.24
N PHE A 10 17.39 48.49 46.86
CA PHE A 10 16.91 48.83 45.53
C PHE A 10 17.94 48.51 44.43
N LYS A 11 19.23 48.79 44.67
CA LYS A 11 20.31 48.40 43.75
C LYS A 11 20.48 46.89 43.65
N PHE A 12 20.31 46.16 44.75
CA PHE A 12 20.37 44.70 44.75
C PHE A 12 19.19 44.08 44.00
N PHE A 13 17.97 44.60 44.20
CA PHE A 13 16.79 44.17 43.42
C PHE A 13 16.91 44.53 41.95
N LEU A 14 17.42 45.72 41.60
CA LEU A 14 17.65 46.12 40.20
C LEU A 14 18.73 45.25 39.53
N LEU A 15 19.80 44.89 40.26
CA LEU A 15 20.86 44.00 39.77
C LEU A 15 20.34 42.56 39.62
N CYS A 16 19.51 42.07 40.56
CA CYS A 16 18.84 40.78 40.43
C CYS A 16 17.81 40.77 39.29
N PHE A 17 17.08 41.88 39.04
CA PHE A 17 16.15 42.00 37.91
C PHE A 17 16.89 42.01 36.56
N LEU A 18 18.07 42.64 36.50
CA LEU A 18 18.96 42.61 35.33
C LEU A 18 19.63 41.24 35.12
N LEU A 19 19.86 40.47 36.20
CA LEU A 19 20.42 39.11 36.14
C LEU A 19 19.36 38.01 35.90
N PHE A 20 18.07 38.32 36.11
CA PHE A 20 16.92 37.43 35.84
C PHE A 20 16.11 37.82 34.61
N CYS A 21 16.54 38.84 33.85
CA CYS A 21 16.09 39.01 32.48
C CYS A 21 16.71 37.87 31.68
N GLY A 22 16.04 36.71 31.62
CA GLY A 22 16.36 35.71 30.61
C GLY A 22 16.42 36.42 29.26
N GLU A 23 17.45 36.16 28.47
CA GLU A 23 17.60 36.78 27.16
C GLU A 23 16.36 36.46 26.31
N VAL A 24 15.42 37.40 26.25
CA VAL A 24 14.30 37.34 25.32
C VAL A 24 14.88 37.72 23.97
N TYR A 25 15.43 36.74 23.27
CA TYR A 25 15.87 36.91 21.90
C TYR A 25 14.64 37.17 21.04
N ALA A 26 14.57 38.35 20.42
CA ALA A 26 13.59 38.64 19.39
C ALA A 26 13.81 37.67 18.21
N LEU A 27 12.73 37.13 17.65
CA LEU A 27 12.81 36.29 16.46
C LEU A 27 13.53 37.06 15.35
N LEU A 28 14.51 36.43 14.71
CA LEU A 28 15.20 36.96 13.55
C LEU A 28 14.68 36.25 12.31
N ALA A 29 14.38 37.02 11.26
CA ALA A 29 14.00 36.49 9.96
C ALA A 29 14.82 37.14 8.85
N GLY A 30 15.25 36.34 7.88
CA GLY A 30 15.94 36.81 6.70
C GLY A 30 15.49 36.04 5.46
N VAL A 31 15.44 36.72 4.33
CA VAL A 31 14.96 36.16 3.07
C VAL A 31 15.93 36.41 1.92
N ALA A 32 15.94 35.48 0.98
CA ALA A 32 16.59 35.64 -0.31
C ALA A 32 15.85 34.81 -1.36
N LYS A 33 15.99 35.20 -2.64
CA LYS A 33 15.60 34.36 -3.76
C LYS A 33 16.68 34.33 -4.84
N VAL A 34 16.77 33.23 -5.57
CA VAL A 34 17.70 33.06 -6.70
C VAL A 34 17.03 32.29 -7.82
N GLU A 35 17.32 32.69 -9.07
CA GLU A 35 16.81 31.99 -10.24
C GLU A 35 17.60 30.70 -10.48
N ILE A 36 16.88 29.58 -10.56
CA ILE A 36 17.45 28.24 -10.79
C ILE A 36 17.17 27.69 -12.18
N THR A 37 16.43 28.42 -13.05
CA THR A 37 16.14 27.98 -14.42
C THR A 37 17.41 27.61 -15.19
N PRO A 38 17.51 26.41 -15.76
CA PRO A 38 18.61 26.04 -16.65
C PRO A 38 18.35 26.47 -18.08
N GLU A 39 19.37 26.33 -18.94
CA GLU A 39 19.24 26.53 -20.37
C GLU A 39 18.32 25.46 -21.02
N PRO A 40 17.63 25.78 -22.13
CA PRO A 40 16.88 24.80 -22.92
C PRO A 40 17.71 23.57 -23.29
N GLY A 41 17.04 22.41 -23.40
CA GLY A 41 17.66 21.10 -23.63
C GLY A 41 17.87 20.27 -22.36
N VAL A 42 17.79 20.88 -21.18
CA VAL A 42 17.74 20.14 -19.90
C VAL A 42 16.37 19.44 -19.76
N PRO A 43 16.32 18.16 -19.32
CA PRO A 43 15.06 17.44 -19.10
C PRO A 43 14.06 18.20 -18.24
N LEU A 44 12.77 18.05 -18.55
CA LEU A 44 11.70 18.37 -17.58
C LEU A 44 11.41 17.16 -16.70
N ASN A 45 10.79 17.38 -15.54
CA ASN A 45 10.36 16.32 -14.62
C ASN A 45 8.83 16.31 -14.43
N GLY A 46 8.27 15.17 -13.99
CA GLY A 46 6.84 15.01 -13.67
C GLY A 46 6.08 14.13 -14.67
N TYR A 47 5.95 14.55 -15.93
CA TYR A 47 5.19 13.78 -16.92
C TYR A 47 5.99 12.66 -17.59
N GLY A 48 5.63 11.40 -17.32
CA GLY A 48 6.19 10.23 -18.00
C GLY A 48 6.01 10.24 -19.52
N ALA A 49 4.98 10.92 -20.03
CA ALA A 49 4.73 11.09 -21.47
C ALA A 49 5.86 11.83 -22.22
N ARG A 50 6.74 12.55 -21.50
CA ARG A 50 7.91 13.22 -22.10
C ARG A 50 9.07 12.26 -22.37
N PHE A 51 9.08 11.07 -21.78
CA PHE A 51 10.20 10.12 -21.88
C PHE A 51 11.57 10.78 -21.61
N GLY A 52 11.63 11.66 -20.61
CA GLY A 52 12.86 12.35 -20.21
C GLY A 52 13.39 13.41 -21.19
N ARG A 53 12.56 13.90 -22.13
CA ARG A 53 12.94 14.94 -23.09
C ARG A 53 13.19 16.30 -22.43
N GLY A 54 14.07 17.06 -23.07
CA GLY A 54 14.46 18.41 -22.65
C GLY A 54 13.41 19.48 -22.94
N ALA A 55 13.44 20.56 -22.17
CA ALA A 55 12.67 21.76 -22.46
C ALA A 55 13.14 22.45 -23.75
N ILE A 56 12.21 23.05 -24.49
CA ILE A 56 12.49 23.79 -25.73
C ILE A 56 12.59 25.30 -25.50
N GLY A 57 12.20 25.76 -24.31
CA GLY A 57 12.17 27.17 -23.96
C GLY A 57 11.70 27.39 -22.53
N LYS A 58 11.39 28.64 -22.22
CA LYS A 58 11.00 29.11 -20.90
C LYS A 58 9.83 30.09 -21.03
N HIS A 59 8.77 29.86 -20.27
CA HIS A 59 7.67 30.81 -20.14
C HIS A 59 7.97 31.81 -19.02
N ASP A 60 8.34 31.32 -17.83
CA ASP A 60 8.67 32.12 -16.64
C ASP A 60 9.82 31.50 -15.82
N PRO A 61 10.52 32.28 -14.97
CA PRO A 61 11.62 31.79 -14.14
C PRO A 61 11.19 30.79 -13.07
N LEU A 62 12.05 29.79 -12.88
CA LEU A 62 12.03 28.90 -11.72
C LEU A 62 12.89 29.49 -10.62
N TRP A 63 12.35 29.60 -9.41
CA TRP A 63 13.01 30.21 -8.26
C TRP A 63 13.35 29.19 -7.16
N ALA A 64 14.39 29.53 -6.40
CA ALA A 64 14.58 29.04 -5.05
C ALA A 64 14.34 30.20 -4.07
N HIS A 65 13.23 30.13 -3.32
CA HIS A 65 12.89 31.06 -2.24
C HIS A 65 13.45 30.52 -0.93
N VAL A 66 14.21 31.33 -0.20
CA VAL A 66 14.87 30.94 1.04
C VAL A 66 14.41 31.82 2.19
N LEU A 67 13.94 31.18 3.26
CA LEU A 67 13.62 31.79 4.55
C LEU A 67 14.57 31.25 5.61
N TYR A 68 15.26 32.15 6.29
CA TYR A 68 15.99 31.89 7.53
C TYR A 68 15.17 32.42 8.72
N LEU A 69 14.99 31.60 9.76
CA LEU A 69 14.42 32.02 11.05
C LEU A 69 15.36 31.65 12.19
N SER A 70 15.36 32.45 13.26
CA SER A 70 16.02 32.08 14.51
C SER A 70 15.35 32.73 15.72
N ASP A 71 15.04 31.95 16.75
CA ASP A 71 14.51 32.46 18.03
C ASP A 71 15.59 32.57 19.13
N GLY A 72 16.87 32.52 18.72
CA GLY A 72 18.04 32.52 19.60
C GLY A 72 18.44 31.12 20.10
N GLU A 73 17.53 30.15 20.09
CA GLU A 73 17.79 28.76 20.50
C GLU A 73 17.80 27.80 19.31
N THR A 74 16.87 27.99 18.39
CA THR A 74 16.68 27.19 17.18
C THR A 74 16.86 28.08 15.95
N GLU A 75 17.67 27.63 15.00
CA GLU A 75 17.75 28.20 13.65
C GLU A 75 16.96 27.32 12.67
N LEU A 76 16.31 27.90 11.66
CA LEU A 76 15.62 27.17 10.59
C LEU A 76 16.00 27.77 9.25
N ILE A 77 16.25 26.90 8.27
CA ILE A 77 16.29 27.25 6.86
C ILE A 77 15.20 26.47 6.13
N LEU A 78 14.24 27.21 5.57
CA LEU A 78 13.21 26.67 4.70
C LEU A 78 13.46 27.16 3.28
N VAL A 79 13.55 26.23 2.33
CA VAL A 79 13.75 26.52 0.91
C VAL A 79 12.57 25.98 0.12
N SER A 80 11.82 26.84 -0.56
CA SER A 80 10.81 26.43 -1.54
C SER A 80 11.38 26.55 -2.95
N LEU A 81 11.32 25.44 -3.70
CA LEU A 81 11.92 25.29 -5.02
C LEU A 81 10.84 25.09 -6.07
N ASP A 82 10.90 25.86 -7.16
CA ASP A 82 10.08 25.64 -8.35
C ASP A 82 10.61 24.45 -9.16
N LEU A 83 10.39 23.27 -8.60
CA LEU A 83 10.77 21.96 -9.12
C LEU A 83 9.60 20.99 -8.99
N CYS A 84 9.70 19.86 -9.70
CA CYS A 84 8.75 18.77 -9.51
C CYS A 84 8.97 18.09 -8.15
N VAL A 85 10.22 17.78 -7.77
CA VAL A 85 10.53 17.09 -6.50
C VAL A 85 11.84 17.60 -5.94
N VAL A 86 12.10 17.32 -4.66
CA VAL A 86 13.42 17.48 -4.05
C VAL A 86 14.05 16.10 -3.90
N ASP A 87 14.99 15.77 -4.78
CA ASP A 87 15.74 14.52 -4.66
C ASP A 87 16.75 14.57 -3.50
N ARG A 88 16.96 13.45 -2.82
CA ARG A 88 17.97 13.31 -1.75
C ARG A 88 19.35 13.79 -2.21
N VAL A 89 19.71 13.49 -3.47
CA VAL A 89 20.99 13.88 -4.07
C VAL A 89 21.18 15.39 -4.07
N LEU A 90 20.16 16.15 -4.46
CA LEU A 90 20.20 17.61 -4.44
C LEU A 90 20.32 18.12 -3.00
N ARG A 91 19.51 17.58 -2.08
CA ARG A 91 19.53 17.99 -0.67
C ARG A 91 20.90 17.77 -0.04
N GLU A 92 21.44 16.56 -0.14
CA GLU A 92 22.75 16.22 0.41
C GLU A 92 23.84 17.12 -0.16
N LYS A 93 23.74 17.44 -1.47
CA LYS A 93 24.69 18.35 -2.09
C LYS A 93 24.60 19.77 -1.54
N VAL A 94 23.39 20.33 -1.39
CA VAL A 94 23.18 21.66 -0.77
C VAL A 94 23.75 21.68 0.64
N VAL A 95 23.44 20.69 1.46
CA VAL A 95 23.91 20.60 2.85
C VAL A 95 25.45 20.48 2.90
N SER A 96 26.07 19.74 1.98
CA SER A 96 27.53 19.61 1.93
C SER A 96 28.28 20.91 1.61
N LEU A 97 27.59 21.89 1.00
CA LEU A 97 28.18 23.18 0.64
C LEU A 97 28.01 24.24 1.74
N LEU A 98 27.27 23.95 2.80
CA LEU A 98 27.00 24.87 3.91
C LEU A 98 27.99 24.67 5.06
N PRO A 99 28.24 25.71 5.89
CA PRO A 99 29.17 25.60 7.01
C PRO A 99 28.68 24.59 8.06
N GLU A 100 29.61 23.88 8.71
CA GLU A 100 29.28 22.89 9.75
C GLU A 100 28.59 23.49 10.98
N SER A 101 28.69 24.80 11.19
CA SER A 101 28.03 25.52 12.28
C SER A 101 26.50 25.52 12.15
N LEU A 102 25.97 25.34 10.94
CA LEU A 102 24.55 25.27 10.71
C LEU A 102 24.07 23.83 10.88
N PRO A 103 23.13 23.55 11.81
CA PRO A 103 22.66 22.18 12.03
C PRO A 103 21.99 21.64 10.76
N ARG A 104 22.47 20.49 10.28
CA ARG A 104 21.98 19.87 9.03
C ARG A 104 20.51 19.46 9.10
N ASP A 105 20.07 19.15 10.31
CA ASP A 105 18.68 18.83 10.64
C ASP A 105 17.78 20.06 10.62
N ASN A 106 18.35 21.27 10.51
CA ASN A 106 17.62 22.54 10.47
C ASN A 106 17.33 23.06 9.07
N ILE A 107 17.64 22.26 8.05
CA ILE A 107 17.50 22.62 6.65
C ILE A 107 16.40 21.78 6.02
N ILE A 108 15.34 22.45 5.58
CA ILE A 108 14.18 21.86 4.92
C ILE A 108 14.13 22.39 3.48
N LEU A 109 14.21 21.49 2.50
CA LEU A 109 13.98 21.82 1.10
C LEU A 109 12.63 21.23 0.67
N THR A 110 11.76 22.03 0.08
CA THR A 110 10.44 21.63 -0.42
C THR A 110 10.32 21.98 -1.89
N ALA A 111 9.57 21.20 -2.66
CA ALA A 111 9.20 21.53 -4.03
C ALA A 111 7.77 22.08 -4.11
N THR A 112 7.52 22.99 -5.05
CA THR A 112 6.14 23.39 -5.38
C THR A 112 5.36 22.28 -6.10
N HIS A 113 6.09 21.32 -6.67
CA HIS A 113 5.61 20.26 -7.54
C HIS A 113 5.21 20.73 -8.96
N THR A 114 5.84 21.78 -9.49
CA THR A 114 5.64 22.12 -10.91
C THR A 114 6.14 20.99 -11.82
N HIS A 115 5.25 20.46 -12.67
CA HIS A 115 5.62 19.51 -13.72
C HIS A 115 6.32 20.19 -14.89
N ASN A 116 6.54 21.50 -14.83
CA ASN A 116 7.34 22.25 -15.81
C ASN A 116 8.64 22.78 -15.19
N GLY A 117 9.08 22.19 -14.07
CA GLY A 117 10.44 22.29 -13.55
C GLY A 117 11.42 21.34 -14.26
N PHE A 118 12.72 21.52 -14.00
CA PHE A 118 13.76 20.66 -14.58
C PHE A 118 13.95 19.34 -13.82
N GLY A 119 14.31 18.29 -14.56
CA GLY A 119 14.75 17.00 -14.07
C GLY A 119 16.26 16.83 -14.15
N GLY A 120 16.70 15.59 -14.38
CA GLY A 120 18.11 15.24 -14.52
C GLY A 120 18.91 15.28 -13.23
N MET A 121 18.26 15.23 -12.07
CA MET A 121 18.90 15.26 -10.75
C MET A 121 18.97 13.89 -10.06
N GLU A 122 18.23 12.90 -10.54
CA GLU A 122 18.16 11.56 -9.96
C GLU A 122 19.03 10.54 -10.74
N PRO A 123 20.07 9.93 -10.13
CA PRO A 123 20.90 8.93 -10.79
C PRO A 123 20.21 7.57 -11.02
N ASN A 124 19.21 7.20 -10.22
CA ASN A 124 18.56 5.89 -10.29
C ASN A 124 17.80 5.68 -11.61
N PHE A 125 18.16 4.62 -12.34
CA PHE A 125 17.71 4.37 -13.71
C PHE A 125 16.17 4.32 -13.91
N PRO A 126 15.36 3.68 -13.04
CA PRO A 126 13.91 3.66 -13.23
C PRO A 126 13.27 5.07 -13.20
N ILE A 127 13.75 5.95 -12.34
CA ILE A 127 13.23 7.31 -12.18
C ILE A 127 13.62 8.21 -13.37
N ARG A 128 14.71 7.87 -14.07
CA ARG A 128 15.20 8.60 -15.25
C ARG A 128 14.28 8.50 -16.48
N PHE A 129 13.33 7.56 -16.51
CA PHE A 129 12.30 7.53 -17.55
C PHE A 129 11.37 8.75 -17.49
N VAL A 130 11.13 9.26 -16.28
CA VAL A 130 10.29 10.44 -16.04
C VAL A 130 11.14 11.69 -15.94
N SER A 131 12.24 11.64 -15.17
CA SER A 131 13.10 12.80 -14.88
C SER A 131 14.19 13.07 -15.93
N GLY A 132 14.38 12.17 -16.89
CA GLY A 132 15.40 12.28 -17.94
C GLY A 132 16.81 11.89 -17.53
N ARG A 133 17.80 12.16 -18.40
CA ARG A 133 19.20 11.79 -18.15
C ARG A 133 19.73 12.51 -16.89
N TYR A 134 20.48 11.80 -16.06
CA TYR A 134 21.18 12.39 -14.92
C TYR A 134 22.30 13.34 -15.40
N ILE A 135 22.36 14.54 -14.83
CA ILE A 135 23.32 15.61 -15.18
C ILE A 135 23.98 16.08 -13.85
N PRO A 136 25.12 15.50 -13.45
CA PRO A 136 25.80 15.86 -12.19
C PRO A 136 26.13 17.36 -12.08
N GLU A 137 26.49 18.00 -13.19
CA GLU A 137 26.84 19.43 -13.23
C GLU A 137 25.63 20.32 -12.95
N LEU A 138 24.42 19.86 -13.30
CA LEU A 138 23.18 20.55 -12.99
C LEU A 138 22.89 20.50 -11.49
N VAL A 139 23.11 19.34 -10.84
CA VAL A 139 23.00 19.20 -9.38
C VAL A 139 24.01 20.12 -8.69
N GLU A 140 25.27 20.10 -9.12
CA GLU A 140 26.33 20.93 -8.53
C GLU A 140 26.02 22.43 -8.63
N SER A 141 25.66 22.90 -9.83
CA SER A 141 25.36 24.32 -10.06
C SER A 141 24.10 24.78 -9.34
N THR A 142 23.04 23.96 -9.32
CA THR A 142 21.81 24.24 -8.58
C THR A 142 22.07 24.31 -7.08
N ALA A 143 22.82 23.34 -6.53
CA ALA A 143 23.15 23.32 -5.11
C ALA A 143 23.99 24.53 -4.68
N ARG A 144 24.92 24.98 -5.54
CA ARG A 144 25.70 26.21 -5.29
C ARG A 144 24.80 27.43 -5.21
N LYS A 145 23.93 27.65 -6.21
CA LYS A 145 22.94 28.75 -6.21
C LYS A 145 22.10 28.75 -4.94
N ILE A 146 21.55 27.59 -4.55
CA ILE A 146 20.75 27.46 -3.32
C ILE A 146 21.60 27.79 -2.08
N SER A 147 22.81 27.25 -1.96
CA SER A 147 23.69 27.50 -0.81
C SER A 147 24.09 28.99 -0.68
N GLU A 148 24.26 29.69 -1.80
CA GLU A 148 24.53 31.12 -1.82
C GLU A 148 23.31 31.94 -1.39
N ALA A 149 22.11 31.56 -1.85
CA ALA A 149 20.87 32.18 -1.40
C ALA A 149 20.62 31.95 0.11
N ILE A 150 20.98 30.78 0.64
CA ILE A 150 20.95 30.51 2.09
C ILE A 150 21.85 31.46 2.87
N ARG A 151 23.11 31.65 2.43
CA ARG A 151 24.01 32.62 3.07
C ARG A 151 23.44 34.03 3.01
N LYS A 152 22.90 34.46 1.86
CA LYS A 152 22.25 35.77 1.71
C LYS A 152 21.04 35.93 2.63
N ALA A 153 20.21 34.91 2.80
CA ALA A 153 19.07 34.97 3.72
C ALA A 153 19.54 35.14 5.18
N ILE A 154 20.61 34.43 5.58
CA ILE A 154 21.23 34.58 6.91
C ILE A 154 21.78 36.00 7.09
N ASP A 155 22.48 36.54 6.08
CA ASP A 155 23.07 37.88 6.12
C ASP A 155 22.00 38.99 6.16
N ASN A 156 20.84 38.74 5.56
CA ASN A 156 19.69 39.65 5.54
C ASN A 156 18.80 39.55 6.80
N LYS A 157 19.20 38.77 7.82
CA LYS A 157 18.38 38.58 9.01
C LYS A 157 18.14 39.88 9.77
N LYS A 158 16.90 40.11 10.16
CA LYS A 158 16.45 41.26 10.94
C LYS A 158 15.41 40.85 11.97
N PRO A 159 15.22 41.63 13.06
CA PRO A 159 14.15 41.38 14.02
C PRO A 159 12.79 41.27 13.32
N ALA A 160 12.02 40.28 13.73
CA ALA A 160 10.77 39.90 13.12
C ALA A 160 9.76 39.42 14.17
N VAL A 161 8.49 39.52 13.81
CA VAL A 161 7.36 38.85 14.47
C VAL A 161 6.66 37.96 13.45
N ILE A 162 6.02 36.90 13.93
CA ILE A 162 5.37 35.92 13.08
C ILE A 162 3.89 35.80 13.43
N GLY A 163 3.08 35.62 12.41
CA GLY A 163 1.66 35.36 12.53
C GLY A 163 1.27 34.22 11.60
N TYR A 164 0.24 33.47 11.97
CA TYR A 164 -0.28 32.39 11.14
C TYR A 164 -1.78 32.22 11.33
N GLY A 165 -2.42 31.58 10.35
CA GLY A 165 -3.84 31.32 10.36
C GLY A 165 -4.25 30.45 9.18
N VAL A 166 -5.56 30.27 9.04
CA VAL A 166 -6.15 29.49 7.96
C VAL A 166 -7.32 30.23 7.34
N ILE A 167 -7.52 30.02 6.05
CA ILE A 167 -8.78 30.31 5.36
C ILE A 167 -9.27 29.06 4.66
N TYR A 168 -10.53 29.08 4.23
CA TYR A 168 -11.16 27.95 3.56
C TYR A 168 -11.50 28.29 2.11
N GLN A 169 -11.25 27.34 1.21
CA GLN A 169 -11.54 27.41 -0.22
C GLN A 169 -12.48 26.25 -0.62
N ASN A 170 -13.25 26.47 -1.68
CA ASN A 170 -14.10 25.44 -2.30
C ASN A 170 -14.06 25.48 -3.84
N ASP A 171 -13.25 26.37 -4.42
CA ASP A 171 -13.25 26.73 -5.83
C ASP A 171 -11.85 26.77 -6.45
N LEU A 172 -10.78 26.54 -5.67
CA LEU A 172 -9.39 26.56 -6.16
C LEU A 172 -8.86 25.16 -6.44
N THR A 173 -9.21 24.16 -5.63
CA THR A 173 -8.71 22.78 -5.79
C THR A 173 -9.83 21.76 -5.64
N CYS A 174 -9.65 20.57 -6.24
CA CYS A 174 -10.59 19.47 -6.14
C CYS A 174 -9.87 18.11 -6.24
N ASN A 175 -10.59 17.05 -5.89
CA ASN A 175 -10.12 15.69 -6.10
C ASN A 175 -10.10 15.36 -7.61
N ARG A 176 -8.97 14.84 -8.11
CA ARG A 176 -8.78 14.50 -9.53
C ARG A 176 -9.17 13.09 -9.92
N ARG A 177 -9.65 12.28 -8.97
CA ARG A 177 -10.00 10.85 -9.17
C ARG A 177 -11.48 10.58 -8.98
N TYR A 178 -12.10 11.18 -7.98
CA TYR A 178 -13.50 11.00 -7.69
C TYR A 178 -14.20 12.35 -7.65
N SER A 179 -15.29 12.51 -8.40
CA SER A 179 -16.03 13.78 -8.50
C SER A 179 -16.52 14.31 -7.14
N ASN A 180 -16.81 13.41 -6.20
CA ASN A 180 -17.16 13.72 -4.81
C ASN A 180 -16.10 13.23 -3.82
N GLY A 181 -14.87 13.03 -4.29
CA GLY A 181 -13.76 12.65 -3.44
C GLY A 181 -13.39 13.76 -2.46
N PRO A 182 -12.68 13.42 -1.37
CA PRO A 182 -12.22 14.42 -0.42
C PRO A 182 -11.26 15.38 -1.10
N TYR A 183 -11.26 16.62 -0.62
CA TYR A 183 -10.29 17.65 -0.95
C TYR A 183 -9.90 18.38 0.34
N ASP A 184 -8.80 19.13 0.29
CA ASP A 184 -8.38 19.94 1.42
C ASP A 184 -8.93 21.37 1.25
N PRO A 185 -9.94 21.78 2.02
CA PRO A 185 -10.45 23.13 1.94
C PRO A 185 -9.50 24.13 2.59
N GLN A 186 -8.52 23.70 3.39
CA GLN A 186 -7.67 24.61 4.14
C GLN A 186 -6.59 25.23 3.24
N ILE A 187 -6.44 26.55 3.34
CA ILE A 187 -5.22 27.27 2.93
C ILE A 187 -4.54 27.76 4.20
N GLY A 188 -3.35 27.23 4.48
CA GLY A 188 -2.49 27.67 5.57
C GLY A 188 -1.75 28.95 5.20
N ILE A 189 -1.63 29.86 6.17
CA ILE A 189 -0.94 31.15 6.01
C ILE A 189 0.08 31.29 7.13
N VAL A 190 1.32 31.63 6.77
CA VAL A 190 2.33 32.14 7.70
C VAL A 190 2.86 33.46 7.16
N ALA A 191 2.89 34.49 7.98
CA ALA A 191 3.37 35.82 7.62
C ALA A 191 4.41 36.30 8.62
N LEU A 192 5.41 37.03 8.13
CA LEU A 192 6.46 37.63 8.94
C LEU A 192 6.53 39.12 8.68
N GLN A 193 6.66 39.89 9.77
CA GLN A 193 6.82 41.34 9.73
C GLN A 193 8.04 41.77 10.51
N ASP A 194 8.69 42.85 10.11
CA ASP A 194 9.73 43.48 10.92
C ASP A 194 9.16 44.36 12.02
N SER A 195 10.04 44.95 12.84
CA SER A 195 9.66 45.81 13.97
C SER A 195 8.85 47.06 13.58
N ASN A 196 8.83 47.43 12.30
CA ASN A 196 8.06 48.57 11.78
C ASN A 196 6.73 48.13 11.15
N GLY A 197 6.40 46.83 11.20
CA GLY A 197 5.22 46.26 10.55
C GLY A 197 5.37 46.05 9.05
N ALA A 198 6.58 46.20 8.48
CA ALA A 198 6.80 45.92 7.07
C ALA A 198 6.89 44.42 6.82
N ASP A 199 6.25 43.95 5.76
CA ASP A 199 6.17 42.53 5.43
C ASP A 199 7.51 41.99 4.94
N ILE A 200 8.03 40.96 5.61
CA ILE A 200 9.28 40.28 5.26
C ILE A 200 8.97 39.12 4.30
N ALA A 201 8.03 38.27 4.69
CA ALA A 201 7.67 37.06 3.96
C ALA A 201 6.23 36.66 4.21
N ILE A 202 5.66 35.94 3.23
CA ILE A 202 4.37 35.29 3.36
C ILE A 202 4.41 33.93 2.70
N ILE A 203 3.87 32.93 3.38
CA ILE A 203 3.82 31.54 2.96
C ILE A 203 2.35 31.16 2.78
N ALA A 204 2.01 30.58 1.63
CA ALA A 204 0.77 29.88 1.40
C ALA A 204 1.01 28.36 1.37
N ASN A 205 0.20 27.60 2.13
CA ASN A 205 0.13 26.15 2.04
C ASN A 205 -1.24 25.72 1.51
N MET A 206 -1.27 25.05 0.35
CA MET A 206 -2.50 24.60 -0.29
C MET A 206 -2.24 23.28 -1.03
N ALA A 207 -3.14 22.31 -0.89
CA ALA A 207 -3.06 21.05 -1.62
C ALA A 207 -3.60 21.21 -3.04
N GLY A 208 -2.71 21.49 -4.00
CA GLY A 208 -3.07 21.75 -5.39
C GLY A 208 -1.94 21.35 -6.32
N HIS A 209 -2.16 20.33 -7.15
CA HIS A 209 -1.12 19.79 -8.00
C HIS A 209 -0.83 20.75 -9.19
N PRO A 210 0.40 21.30 -9.35
CA PRO A 210 0.75 22.25 -10.41
C PRO A 210 1.04 21.53 -11.74
N THR A 211 -0.05 21.08 -12.35
CA THR A 211 -0.14 20.42 -13.66
C THR A 211 -1.16 21.13 -14.54
N SER A 212 -1.08 22.45 -14.64
CA SER A 212 -2.11 23.27 -15.30
C SER A 212 -1.74 23.70 -16.72
N ILE A 213 -0.47 23.55 -17.09
CA ILE A 213 0.06 23.92 -18.41
C ILE A 213 -0.40 22.93 -19.49
N GLY A 214 -0.91 23.47 -20.60
CA GLY A 214 -1.48 22.72 -21.71
C GLY A 214 -0.45 22.15 -22.70
N GLU A 215 -0.94 21.44 -23.72
CA GLU A 215 -0.11 20.68 -24.68
C GLU A 215 0.85 21.56 -25.52
N GLU A 216 0.45 22.77 -25.90
CA GLU A 216 1.28 23.66 -26.73
C GLU A 216 2.57 24.09 -26.01
N ASP A 217 2.50 24.26 -24.69
CA ASP A 217 3.60 24.70 -23.83
C ASP A 217 4.14 23.56 -22.95
N PHE A 218 3.83 22.33 -23.32
CA PHE A 218 4.17 21.12 -22.56
C PHE A 218 5.68 20.93 -22.33
N TYR A 219 6.51 21.59 -23.14
CA TYR A 219 7.98 21.55 -23.07
C TYR A 219 8.62 22.89 -22.68
N LEU A 220 7.87 23.84 -22.10
CA LEU A 220 8.43 25.08 -21.57
C LEU A 220 8.73 24.97 -20.07
N PHE A 221 9.82 25.58 -19.61
CA PHE A 221 10.00 25.79 -18.17
C PHE A 221 9.00 26.81 -17.63
N SER A 222 8.38 26.49 -16.49
CA SER A 222 7.43 27.36 -15.79
C SER A 222 7.24 26.92 -14.35
N ALA A 223 7.04 27.89 -13.45
CA ALA A 223 6.64 27.68 -12.07
C ALA A 223 5.13 27.34 -11.92
N ASP A 224 4.37 27.25 -13.02
CA ASP A 224 2.91 26.96 -13.04
C ASP A 224 2.12 28.02 -12.21
N TYR A 225 0.95 27.68 -11.66
CA TYR A 225 0.14 28.63 -10.89
C TYR A 225 0.86 29.23 -9.65
N PRO A 226 1.82 28.55 -8.97
CA PRO A 226 2.67 29.18 -7.96
C PRO A 226 3.42 30.41 -8.46
N GLY A 227 3.88 30.40 -9.72
CA GLY A 227 4.54 31.57 -10.34
C GLY A 227 3.66 32.81 -10.35
N PHE A 228 2.37 32.64 -10.66
CA PHE A 228 1.39 33.74 -10.63
C PHE A 228 1.07 34.18 -9.20
N TYR A 229 1.03 33.25 -8.23
CA TYR A 229 0.93 33.59 -6.81
C TYR A 229 2.08 34.50 -6.36
N TYR A 230 3.33 34.17 -6.74
CA TYR A 230 4.49 35.00 -6.41
C TYR A 230 4.37 36.42 -6.97
N SER A 231 4.10 36.51 -8.28
CA SER A 231 4.01 37.80 -8.96
C SER A 231 2.92 38.70 -8.37
N GLU A 232 1.79 38.12 -7.94
CA GLU A 232 0.68 38.87 -7.37
C GLU A 232 0.98 39.35 -5.95
N ILE A 233 1.63 38.53 -5.11
CA ILE A 233 2.10 38.98 -3.78
C ILE A 233 3.14 40.09 -3.92
N GLU A 234 4.09 39.96 -4.85
CA GLU A 234 5.07 41.00 -5.13
C GLU A 234 4.39 42.30 -5.56
N ASN A 235 3.36 42.23 -6.41
CA ASN A 235 2.57 43.41 -6.78
C ASN A 235 1.82 44.02 -5.58
N LEU A 236 1.11 43.19 -4.80
CA LEU A 236 0.32 43.63 -3.64
C LEU A 236 1.18 44.24 -2.53
N SER A 237 2.44 43.81 -2.43
CA SER A 237 3.42 44.30 -1.44
C SER A 237 4.38 45.36 -1.98
N ALA A 238 4.21 45.82 -3.23
CA ALA A 238 5.16 46.70 -3.92
C ALA A 238 6.62 46.18 -3.89
N GLY A 239 6.78 44.86 -4.01
CA GLY A 239 8.06 44.15 -4.07
C GLY A 239 8.76 43.95 -2.72
N GLN A 240 8.09 44.27 -1.61
CA GLN A 240 8.71 44.22 -0.27
C GLN A 240 8.60 42.84 0.38
N CYS A 241 7.53 42.10 0.13
CA CYS A 241 7.24 40.82 0.77
C CYS A 241 7.72 39.66 -0.10
N MET A 242 8.51 38.75 0.48
CA MET A 242 8.93 37.52 -0.19
C MET A 242 7.81 36.46 -0.16
N PRO A 243 7.29 36.02 -1.32
CA PRO A 243 6.28 34.97 -1.35
C PRO A 243 6.89 33.58 -1.31
N PHE A 244 6.18 32.63 -0.69
CA PHE A 244 6.52 31.21 -0.67
C PHE A 244 5.26 30.39 -0.90
N PHE A 245 5.37 29.37 -1.74
CA PHE A 245 4.33 28.37 -1.89
C PHE A 245 4.85 27.03 -1.37
N LEU A 246 4.08 26.38 -0.51
CA LEU A 246 4.34 25.04 -0.02
C LEU A 246 3.16 24.15 -0.41
N ASN A 247 3.41 23.10 -1.19
CA ASN A 247 2.33 22.20 -1.58
C ASN A 247 1.82 21.37 -0.40
N GLY A 248 0.54 21.02 -0.43
CA GLY A 248 -0.14 20.28 0.62
C GLY A 248 0.04 18.76 0.50
N ALA A 249 -1.05 18.02 0.66
CA ALA A 249 -1.16 16.62 0.25
C ALA A 249 -1.84 16.55 -1.12
N GLU A 250 -1.06 16.80 -2.18
CA GLU A 250 -1.56 16.97 -3.55
C GLU A 250 -1.73 15.67 -4.35
N GLY A 251 -1.45 14.49 -3.77
CA GLY A 251 -1.34 13.24 -4.51
C GLY A 251 -2.57 12.92 -5.36
N ASN A 252 -3.78 13.17 -4.85
CA ASN A 252 -5.04 13.02 -5.59
C ASN A 252 -5.79 14.36 -5.80
N GLN A 253 -5.09 15.49 -5.71
CA GLN A 253 -5.67 16.84 -5.87
C GLN A 253 -5.28 17.46 -7.20
N THR A 254 -6.04 18.43 -7.69
CA THR A 254 -5.69 19.28 -8.84
C THR A 254 -6.32 20.65 -8.67
N ILE A 255 -5.91 21.63 -9.46
CA ILE A 255 -6.55 22.95 -9.44
C ILE A 255 -7.88 22.92 -10.21
N GLN A 256 -8.86 23.70 -9.77
CA GLN A 256 -10.12 23.90 -10.47
C GLN A 256 -9.99 24.96 -11.58
N ALA A 257 -11.12 25.32 -12.17
CA ALA A 257 -11.26 26.38 -13.19
C ALA A 257 -12.18 27.50 -12.67
N PRO A 258 -11.69 28.37 -11.77
CA PRO A 258 -12.49 29.50 -11.28
C PRO A 258 -13.02 30.31 -12.45
N GLU A 259 -14.30 30.67 -12.39
CA GLU A 259 -15.01 31.44 -13.44
C GLU A 259 -15.01 30.76 -14.84
N GLY A 260 -14.81 29.43 -14.91
CA GLY A 260 -14.81 28.69 -16.18
C GLY A 260 -13.59 28.95 -17.07
N THR A 261 -12.49 29.43 -16.48
CA THR A 261 -11.22 29.69 -17.18
C THR A 261 -10.55 28.40 -17.68
N SER A 262 -9.69 28.51 -18.70
CA SER A 262 -8.93 27.39 -19.26
C SER A 262 -7.51 27.81 -19.66
N GLY A 263 -6.63 26.82 -19.90
CA GLY A 263 -5.22 27.05 -20.24
C GLY A 263 -4.51 27.99 -19.25
N TRP A 264 -3.67 28.88 -19.77
CA TRP A 264 -2.97 29.88 -18.96
C TRP A 264 -3.89 30.80 -18.16
N ALA A 265 -5.08 31.12 -18.66
CA ALA A 265 -6.03 31.95 -17.91
C ALA A 265 -6.48 31.25 -16.62
N ARG A 266 -6.62 29.91 -16.64
CA ARG A 266 -6.91 29.12 -15.43
C ARG A 266 -5.71 29.11 -14.47
N THR A 267 -4.52 28.84 -14.99
CA THR A 267 -3.27 28.85 -14.22
C THR A 267 -3.05 30.18 -13.51
N GLU A 268 -3.18 31.29 -14.25
CA GLU A 268 -3.05 32.65 -13.73
C GLU A 268 -4.13 32.95 -12.70
N LYS A 269 -5.40 32.63 -13.02
CA LYS A 269 -6.53 32.94 -12.14
C LYS A 269 -6.39 32.27 -10.78
N VAL A 270 -6.02 30.98 -10.75
CA VAL A 270 -5.84 30.25 -9.49
C VAL A 270 -4.70 30.86 -8.67
N GLY A 271 -3.55 31.12 -9.29
CA GLY A 271 -2.40 31.72 -8.60
C GLY A 271 -2.70 33.12 -8.03
N ARG A 272 -3.34 33.99 -8.82
CA ARG A 272 -3.71 35.35 -8.35
C ARG A 272 -4.80 35.33 -7.28
N LEU A 273 -5.84 34.50 -7.43
CA LEU A 273 -6.88 34.39 -6.40
C LEU A 273 -6.30 33.87 -5.07
N LEU A 274 -5.40 32.89 -5.12
CA LEU A 274 -4.69 32.42 -3.93
C LEU A 274 -3.94 33.57 -3.26
N ALA A 275 -3.15 34.34 -4.02
CA ALA A 275 -2.38 35.47 -3.51
C ALA A 275 -3.26 36.54 -2.88
N GLN A 276 -4.32 36.96 -3.57
CA GLN A 276 -5.25 37.98 -3.10
C GLN A 276 -5.94 37.55 -1.81
N ARG A 277 -6.40 36.30 -1.72
CA ARG A 277 -7.07 35.77 -0.52
C ARG A 277 -6.12 35.65 0.67
N VAL A 278 -4.90 35.14 0.43
CA VAL A 278 -3.87 35.03 1.46
C VAL A 278 -3.44 36.41 1.97
N TRP A 279 -3.25 37.37 1.07
CA TRP A 279 -2.90 38.75 1.39
C TRP A 279 -3.99 39.45 2.21
N GLU A 280 -5.25 39.29 1.82
CA GLU A 280 -6.38 39.87 2.56
C GLU A 280 -6.50 39.24 3.95
N ALA A 281 -6.42 37.91 4.04
CA ALA A 281 -6.53 37.20 5.30
C ALA A 281 -5.39 37.55 6.29
N LYS A 282 -4.18 37.79 5.78
CA LYS A 282 -3.03 38.22 6.57
C LYS A 282 -3.27 39.50 7.37
N LYS A 283 -4.17 40.38 6.92
CA LYS A 283 -4.54 41.61 7.67
C LYS A 283 -5.21 41.33 9.02
N ASN A 284 -5.82 40.14 9.17
CA ASN A 284 -6.52 39.72 10.39
C ASN A 284 -5.68 38.78 11.26
N ILE A 285 -4.45 38.44 10.83
CA ILE A 285 -3.55 37.59 11.59
C ILE A 285 -2.93 38.38 12.75
N VAL A 286 -2.91 37.78 13.93
CA VAL A 286 -2.22 38.33 15.10
C VAL A 286 -0.74 37.94 15.04
N PHE A 287 0.13 38.94 14.99
CA PHE A 287 1.58 38.77 15.03
C PHE A 287 2.09 38.71 16.46
N LYS A 288 2.97 37.75 16.75
CA LYS A 288 3.56 37.51 18.07
C LYS A 288 5.01 37.05 17.93
N ASP A 289 5.72 37.06 19.05
CA ASP A 289 6.98 36.34 19.17
C ASP A 289 6.75 34.83 18.99
N ALA A 290 7.77 34.12 18.52
CA ALA A 290 7.70 32.68 18.35
C ALA A 290 8.82 31.95 19.07
N ARG A 291 8.43 30.81 19.63
CA ARG A 291 9.34 29.71 19.93
C ARG A 291 9.28 28.70 18.80
N LEU A 292 10.46 28.36 18.30
CA LEU A 292 10.64 27.37 17.25
C LEU A 292 11.08 26.07 17.89
N LYS A 293 10.44 24.97 17.51
CA LYS A 293 10.93 23.63 17.79
C LYS A 293 10.95 22.86 16.48
N LEU A 294 12.13 22.39 16.12
CA LEU A 294 12.29 21.52 14.97
C LEU A 294 12.56 20.10 15.44
N VAL A 295 11.85 19.15 14.83
CA VAL A 295 12.03 17.73 15.07
C VAL A 295 12.41 17.08 13.76
N THR A 296 13.55 16.38 13.77
CA THR A 296 14.03 15.58 12.65
C THR A 296 14.15 14.14 13.09
N ARG A 297 13.55 13.22 12.34
CA ARG A 297 13.65 11.78 12.59
C ARG A 297 14.10 11.07 11.34
N LYS A 298 15.18 10.30 11.46
CA LYS A 298 15.58 9.32 10.46
C LYS A 298 14.81 8.03 10.73
N VAL A 299 13.97 7.62 9.79
CA VAL A 299 13.03 6.51 9.95
C VAL A 299 13.26 5.46 8.85
N LYS A 300 13.04 4.19 9.18
CA LYS A 300 12.99 3.12 8.17
C LYS A 300 11.67 3.23 7.42
N THR A 301 11.72 3.10 6.11
CA THR A 301 10.51 3.05 5.27
C THR A 301 9.83 1.67 5.41
N PRO A 302 8.54 1.55 5.10
CA PRO A 302 7.88 0.25 5.00
C PRO A 302 8.58 -0.65 3.96
N PRO A 303 8.45 -1.98 4.08
CA PRO A 303 9.03 -2.89 3.11
C PRO A 303 8.41 -2.68 1.73
N SER A 304 9.25 -2.64 0.69
CA SER A 304 8.83 -2.51 -0.71
C SER A 304 9.32 -3.70 -1.53
N ILE A 305 8.54 -4.10 -2.53
CA ILE A 305 9.01 -5.04 -3.56
C ILE A 305 10.01 -4.39 -4.53
N ALA A 306 10.00 -3.05 -4.65
CA ALA A 306 10.94 -2.31 -5.48
C ALA A 306 12.22 -2.02 -4.70
N GLU A 307 13.28 -2.78 -4.96
CA GLU A 307 14.56 -2.63 -4.24
C GLU A 307 15.27 -1.29 -4.48
N PHE A 308 14.90 -0.56 -5.54
CA PHE A 308 15.43 0.77 -5.83
C PHE A 308 14.78 1.87 -4.97
N MET A 309 13.71 1.57 -4.23
CA MET A 309 13.12 2.52 -3.29
C MET A 309 14.00 2.67 -2.04
N PRO A 310 14.12 3.88 -1.46
CA PRO A 310 14.88 4.09 -0.25
C PRO A 310 14.38 3.22 0.92
N LYS A 311 15.31 2.61 1.68
CA LYS A 311 15.01 1.82 2.90
C LYS A 311 14.88 2.68 4.16
N GLU A 312 15.25 3.94 4.05
CA GLU A 312 15.22 4.92 5.12
C GLU A 312 14.98 6.31 4.53
N THR A 313 14.32 7.18 5.28
CA THR A 313 14.11 8.58 4.93
C THR A 313 14.18 9.49 6.15
N ILE A 314 14.08 10.79 5.90
CA ILE A 314 14.04 11.82 6.94
C ILE A 314 12.64 12.42 6.95
N LEU A 315 12.00 12.40 8.12
CA LEU A 315 10.78 13.14 8.39
C LEU A 315 11.10 14.33 9.28
N GLN A 316 10.47 15.46 9.00
CA GLN A 316 10.66 16.68 9.79
C GLN A 316 9.33 17.28 10.18
N ALA A 317 9.31 17.94 11.34
CA ALA A 317 8.21 18.79 11.74
C ALA A 317 8.72 20.08 12.35
N LEU A 318 8.06 21.18 12.01
CA LEU A 318 8.29 22.50 12.59
C LEU A 318 7.09 22.86 13.47
N ILE A 319 7.36 23.14 14.74
CA ILE A 319 6.39 23.70 15.67
C ILE A 319 6.73 25.17 15.90
N ILE A 320 5.74 26.03 15.70
CA ILE A 320 5.79 27.48 15.97
C ILE A 320 4.69 27.77 16.98
N ASN A 321 5.05 27.86 18.26
CA ASN A 321 4.08 27.93 19.36
C ASN A 321 3.01 26.81 19.28
N ASP A 322 1.78 27.13 18.83
CA ASP A 322 0.61 26.25 18.69
C ASP A 322 0.28 25.86 17.23
N LEU A 323 1.14 26.19 16.27
CA LEU A 323 1.12 25.69 14.89
C LEU A 323 2.09 24.52 14.74
N ALA A 324 1.61 23.41 14.18
CA ALA A 324 2.43 22.29 13.74
C ALA A 324 2.48 22.19 12.21
N ILE A 325 3.66 22.01 11.63
CA ILE A 325 3.86 21.78 10.19
C ILE A 325 4.59 20.44 10.02
N SER A 326 3.95 19.47 9.38
CA SER A 326 4.55 18.17 9.06
C SER A 326 5.10 18.19 7.63
N PHE A 327 6.39 17.90 7.47
CA PHE A 327 7.07 17.81 6.18
C PHE A 327 7.27 16.35 5.79
N PHE A 328 6.79 15.98 4.60
CA PHE A 328 6.78 14.61 4.13
C PHE A 328 7.49 14.44 2.77
N PRO A 329 8.36 13.43 2.61
CA PRO A 329 9.14 13.21 1.40
C PRO A 329 8.38 12.45 0.31
N GLY A 330 7.20 12.92 -0.09
CA GLY A 330 6.38 12.24 -1.10
C GLY A 330 5.05 12.92 -1.34
N GLU A 331 4.24 12.31 -2.19
CA GLU A 331 2.92 12.79 -2.60
C GLU A 331 1.84 12.05 -1.83
N LEU A 332 1.40 12.65 -0.72
CA LEU A 332 0.30 12.13 0.07
C LEU A 332 -1.03 12.39 -0.65
N CYS A 333 -1.90 11.39 -0.74
CA CYS A 333 -3.32 11.65 -0.98
C CYS A 333 -3.93 12.45 0.18
N VAL A 334 -4.93 13.25 -0.12
CA VAL A 334 -5.47 14.27 0.81
C VAL A 334 -5.99 13.69 2.12
N GLU A 335 -6.48 12.46 2.11
CA GLU A 335 -6.98 11.72 3.26
C GLU A 335 -5.94 11.66 4.39
N TYR A 336 -4.65 11.59 4.06
CA TYR A 336 -3.56 11.63 5.04
C TYR A 336 -3.51 12.98 5.75
N ALA A 337 -3.54 14.09 5.01
CA ALA A 337 -3.50 15.43 5.61
C ALA A 337 -4.72 15.69 6.50
N LEU A 338 -5.90 15.22 6.09
CA LEU A 338 -7.13 15.34 6.88
C LEU A 338 -7.01 14.58 8.21
N LYS A 339 -6.53 13.32 8.19
CA LYS A 339 -6.30 12.52 9.40
C LYS A 339 -5.22 13.13 10.30
N LEU A 340 -4.09 13.52 9.74
CA LEU A 340 -3.00 14.14 10.50
C LEU A 340 -3.46 15.43 11.18
N ARG A 341 -4.23 16.26 10.49
CA ARG A 341 -4.81 17.48 11.04
C ARG A 341 -5.79 17.18 12.16
N GLU A 342 -6.71 16.24 11.97
CA GLU A 342 -7.66 15.83 13.01
C GLU A 342 -6.93 15.42 14.30
N HIS A 343 -5.91 14.57 14.18
CA HIS A 343 -5.09 14.15 15.32
C HIS A 343 -4.29 15.30 15.93
N ALA A 344 -3.69 16.17 15.12
CA ALA A 344 -2.93 17.32 15.60
C ALA A 344 -3.81 18.29 16.42
N ILE A 345 -5.00 18.62 15.91
CA ILE A 345 -5.96 19.47 16.63
C ILE A 345 -6.44 18.78 17.91
N GLY A 346 -6.78 17.48 17.84
CA GLY A 346 -7.14 16.69 19.01
C GLY A 346 -6.02 16.58 20.06
N GLY A 347 -4.75 16.67 19.63
CA GLY A 347 -3.55 16.70 20.47
C GLY A 347 -3.20 18.07 21.06
N GLY A 348 -3.99 19.11 20.80
CA GLY A 348 -3.85 20.44 21.41
C GLY A 348 -3.18 21.51 20.55
N TYR A 349 -2.86 21.22 19.28
CA TYR A 349 -2.45 22.27 18.34
C TYR A 349 -3.67 23.07 17.86
N ASN A 350 -3.51 24.36 17.60
CA ASN A 350 -4.58 25.19 17.03
C ASN A 350 -4.59 25.14 15.49
N TYR A 351 -3.43 24.84 14.90
CA TYR A 351 -3.27 24.76 13.45
C TYR A 351 -2.35 23.60 13.07
N HIS A 352 -2.68 22.91 11.98
CA HIS A 352 -1.81 21.90 11.40
C HIS A 352 -1.74 22.03 9.87
N PHE A 353 -0.52 22.10 9.35
CA PHE A 353 -0.21 22.13 7.93
C PHE A 353 0.53 20.85 7.54
N THR A 354 0.15 20.26 6.41
CA THR A 354 0.88 19.17 5.78
C THR A 354 1.63 19.73 4.58
N VAL A 355 2.92 19.45 4.48
CA VAL A 355 3.76 19.88 3.36
C VAL A 355 4.41 18.65 2.73
N GLY A 356 3.98 18.31 1.52
CA GLY A 356 4.58 17.24 0.72
C GLY A 356 5.93 17.62 0.13
N LEU A 357 6.53 16.67 -0.59
CA LEU A 357 7.74 16.86 -1.42
C LEU A 357 8.93 17.50 -0.70
N ALA A 358 9.13 17.13 0.56
CA ALA A 358 10.17 17.70 1.39
C ALA A 358 11.39 16.76 1.50
N ASN A 359 12.58 17.28 1.21
CA ASN A 359 13.90 16.69 1.45
C ASN A 359 14.29 15.43 0.69
N ASP A 360 13.32 14.65 0.24
CA ASP A 360 13.47 13.38 -0.44
C ASP A 360 12.17 13.09 -1.21
N TYR A 361 12.17 12.05 -2.06
CA TYR A 361 11.00 11.73 -2.88
C TYR A 361 10.72 10.22 -2.92
N LEU A 362 9.61 9.83 -2.29
CA LEU A 362 9.17 8.46 -2.12
C LEU A 362 7.92 8.13 -2.95
N LEU A 363 7.66 8.90 -4.02
CA LEU A 363 6.48 8.74 -4.88
C LEU A 363 5.17 8.92 -4.10
N TYR A 364 4.14 8.13 -4.40
CA TYR A 364 2.77 8.33 -3.92
C TYR A 364 2.45 7.47 -2.70
N PHE A 365 1.62 8.02 -1.82
CA PHE A 365 1.03 7.31 -0.69
C PHE A 365 -0.48 7.41 -0.79
N VAL A 366 -1.13 6.25 -0.88
CA VAL A 366 -2.59 6.13 -0.93
C VAL A 366 -3.11 5.43 0.33
N PRO A 367 -4.28 5.82 0.86
CA PRO A 367 -4.96 5.06 1.89
C PRO A 367 -5.24 3.62 1.46
N VAL A 368 -5.28 2.68 2.40
CA VAL A 368 -5.50 1.24 2.14
C VAL A 368 -6.80 1.00 1.37
N ASN A 369 -7.86 1.74 1.66
CA ASN A 369 -9.14 1.60 0.95
C ASN A 369 -9.08 2.02 -0.53
N LEU A 370 -8.08 2.80 -0.93
CA LEU A 370 -7.84 3.21 -2.32
C LEU A 370 -6.70 2.43 -2.99
N LEU A 371 -5.96 1.62 -2.23
CA LEU A 371 -4.77 0.88 -2.69
C LEU A 371 -5.07 -0.08 -3.85
N PHE A 372 -6.30 -0.59 -3.91
CA PHE A 372 -6.75 -1.57 -4.90
C PHE A 372 -7.47 -0.92 -6.08
N ASP A 373 -7.61 0.40 -6.12
CA ASP A 373 -8.26 1.08 -7.23
C ASP A 373 -7.31 1.20 -8.44
N ARG A 374 -7.89 1.25 -9.64
CA ARG A 374 -7.16 1.50 -10.89
C ARG A 374 -6.83 2.99 -11.07
N THR A 375 -6.12 3.57 -10.09
CA THR A 375 -5.66 4.96 -10.13
C THR A 375 -4.14 5.02 -10.30
N TYR A 376 -3.66 6.16 -10.81
CA TYR A 376 -2.23 6.39 -10.96
C TYR A 376 -1.51 6.39 -9.60
N GLU A 377 -2.11 7.04 -8.59
CA GLU A 377 -1.58 7.14 -7.24
C GLU A 377 -1.44 5.76 -6.60
N ALA A 378 -2.46 4.91 -6.73
CA ALA A 378 -2.40 3.53 -6.24
C ALA A 378 -1.29 2.75 -6.97
N GLY A 379 -1.18 2.91 -8.29
CA GLY A 379 -0.12 2.29 -9.08
C GLY A 379 1.29 2.78 -8.72
N MET A 380 1.43 4.00 -8.22
CA MET A 380 2.72 4.58 -7.81
C MET A 380 2.97 4.47 -6.29
N ASN A 381 2.13 3.77 -5.54
CA ASN A 381 2.41 3.37 -4.16
C ASN A 381 3.20 2.05 -4.15
N PHE A 382 4.47 2.14 -3.78
CA PHE A 382 5.41 1.02 -3.71
C PHE A 382 5.56 0.40 -2.31
N TYR A 383 4.89 0.96 -1.30
CA TYR A 383 4.98 0.54 0.10
C TYR A 383 3.77 -0.28 0.56
N GLY A 384 2.81 -0.53 -0.34
CA GLY A 384 1.66 -1.40 -0.11
C GLY A 384 0.74 -0.90 1.00
N SER A 385 0.07 -1.84 1.67
CA SER A 385 -0.89 -1.56 2.75
C SER A 385 -0.22 -1.03 4.01
N GLN A 386 1.07 -1.29 4.20
CA GLN A 386 1.81 -0.84 5.38
C GLN A 386 2.10 0.67 5.38
N ALA A 387 2.00 1.30 4.22
CA ALA A 387 2.26 2.72 4.05
C ALA A 387 1.39 3.59 4.96
N GLU A 388 0.09 3.27 5.08
CA GLU A 388 -0.85 4.18 5.73
C GLU A 388 -0.56 4.38 7.22
N ASN A 389 -0.48 3.28 7.97
CA ASN A 389 -0.20 3.32 9.39
C ASN A 389 1.18 3.92 9.68
N TRP A 390 2.17 3.61 8.82
CA TRP A 390 3.52 4.17 8.96
C TRP A 390 3.53 5.69 8.79
N VAL A 391 2.89 6.23 7.73
CA VAL A 391 2.83 7.68 7.51
C VAL A 391 2.17 8.37 8.70
N ILE A 392 0.99 7.90 9.12
CA ILE A 392 0.24 8.54 10.21
C ILE A 392 1.04 8.49 11.51
N LYS A 393 1.58 7.33 11.89
CA LYS A 393 2.35 7.16 13.12
C LYS A 393 3.60 8.03 13.14
N GLU A 394 4.43 7.95 12.09
CA GLU A 394 5.72 8.62 12.09
C GLU A 394 5.56 10.14 11.99
N CYS A 395 4.58 10.66 11.24
CA CYS A 395 4.28 12.09 11.17
C CYS A 395 3.66 12.65 12.46
N LEU A 396 2.85 11.88 13.19
CA LEU A 396 2.31 12.34 14.47
C LEU A 396 3.38 12.32 15.57
N SER A 397 4.25 11.32 15.59
CA SER A 397 5.36 11.25 16.55
C SER A 397 6.33 12.43 16.38
N THR A 398 6.57 12.94 15.17
CA THR A 398 7.41 14.15 14.97
C THR A 398 6.81 15.42 15.59
N ILE A 399 5.49 15.48 15.79
CA ILE A 399 4.82 16.58 16.49
C ILE A 399 4.46 16.23 17.94
N GLY A 400 5.03 15.16 18.50
CA GLY A 400 4.85 14.76 19.89
C GLY A 400 3.51 14.11 20.21
N ILE A 401 2.81 13.60 19.20
CA ILE A 401 1.56 12.84 19.37
C ILE A 401 1.88 11.37 19.14
N GLU A 402 1.83 10.59 20.21
CA GLU A 402 2.02 9.14 20.14
C GLU A 402 0.66 8.45 19.97
N LEU A 403 0.49 7.76 18.85
CA LEU A 403 -0.63 6.83 18.68
C LEU A 403 -0.31 5.54 19.42
N GLN A 404 -1.27 5.00 20.17
CA GLN A 404 -1.17 3.63 20.64
C GLN A 404 -1.05 2.71 19.42
N GLU A 405 -0.09 1.77 19.45
CA GLU A 405 0.04 0.76 18.41
C GLU A 405 -1.22 -0.10 18.40
N ASN A 406 -2.20 0.27 17.56
CA ASN A 406 -3.25 -0.65 17.19
C ASN A 406 -2.62 -1.68 16.26
N ASN A 407 -2.61 -2.94 16.71
CA ASN A 407 -2.50 -4.16 15.91
C ASN A 407 -1.12 -4.82 15.76
N LYS A 408 -0.40 -5.03 16.87
CA LYS A 408 0.10 -6.40 17.08
C LYS A 408 -0.95 -7.13 17.92
N PRO A 409 -1.58 -8.20 17.41
CA PRO A 409 -2.43 -9.03 18.24
C PRO A 409 -1.64 -9.38 19.50
N SER A 410 -2.22 -9.15 20.68
CA SER A 410 -1.62 -9.56 21.96
C SER A 410 -1.62 -11.09 22.15
N ILE A 411 -2.21 -11.78 21.19
CA ILE A 411 -2.42 -13.22 21.13
C ILE A 411 -1.31 -13.82 20.27
N SER A 412 -0.71 -14.91 20.72
CA SER A 412 0.15 -15.76 19.90
C SER A 412 -0.68 -16.87 19.26
N SER A 413 -0.31 -17.34 18.07
CA SER A 413 -0.88 -18.56 17.52
C SER A 413 -0.50 -19.75 18.41
N GLU A 414 -1.42 -20.71 18.52
CA GLU A 414 -1.13 -22.02 19.09
C GLU A 414 -0.89 -23.00 17.94
N VAL A 415 0.23 -23.71 18.00
CA VAL A 415 0.60 -24.73 17.02
C VAL A 415 0.64 -26.08 17.74
N ASP A 416 -0.29 -26.95 17.37
CA ASP A 416 -0.33 -28.35 17.79
C ASP A 416 0.08 -29.26 16.62
N SER A 417 0.19 -30.56 16.87
CA SER A 417 0.41 -31.54 15.79
C SER A 417 -0.37 -32.81 16.03
N LEU A 418 -0.85 -33.40 14.93
CA LEU A 418 -1.42 -34.74 14.92
C LEU A 418 -0.30 -35.80 14.94
N PRO A 419 -0.58 -37.06 15.33
CA PRO A 419 0.42 -38.14 15.34
C PRO A 419 1.12 -38.38 13.98
N ASN A 420 0.42 -38.10 12.88
CA ASN A 420 0.96 -38.15 11.51
C ASN A 420 1.77 -36.90 11.11
N LYS A 421 2.07 -36.00 12.07
CA LYS A 421 2.85 -34.75 11.92
C LYS A 421 2.18 -33.64 11.12
N VAL A 422 0.87 -33.73 10.88
CA VAL A 422 0.12 -32.58 10.38
C VAL A 422 0.07 -31.52 11.46
N GLU A 423 0.54 -30.31 11.15
CA GLU A 423 0.47 -29.18 12.06
C GLU A 423 -0.96 -28.61 12.08
N ILE A 424 -1.42 -28.27 13.28
CA ILE A 424 -2.69 -27.59 13.52
C ILE A 424 -2.38 -26.17 13.97
N LEU A 425 -2.72 -25.19 13.14
CA LEU A 425 -2.60 -23.78 13.46
C LEU A 425 -3.94 -23.24 13.96
N LYS A 426 -4.00 -22.79 15.20
CA LYS A 426 -5.19 -22.11 15.75
C LYS A 426 -5.02 -20.59 15.66
N VAL A 427 -5.99 -19.93 15.03
CA VAL A 427 -6.02 -18.47 14.88
C VAL A 427 -7.36 -17.91 15.33
N ALA A 428 -7.33 -16.87 16.16
CA ALA A 428 -8.51 -16.22 16.70
C ALA A 428 -8.47 -14.70 16.48
N GLY A 429 -9.64 -14.07 16.43
CA GLY A 429 -9.77 -12.62 16.30
C GLY A 429 -10.44 -12.18 15.00
N SER A 430 -10.31 -10.90 14.68
CA SER A 430 -10.71 -10.30 13.40
C SER A 430 -9.96 -10.93 12.22
N ALA A 431 -10.43 -10.69 10.99
CA ALA A 431 -9.76 -11.22 9.80
C ALA A 431 -8.27 -10.78 9.72
N TYR A 432 -7.99 -9.53 10.07
CA TYR A 432 -6.62 -9.02 10.18
C TYR A 432 -5.80 -9.80 11.21
N GLU A 433 -6.30 -9.95 12.44
CA GLU A 433 -5.56 -10.62 13.53
C GLU A 433 -5.25 -12.08 13.19
N ARG A 434 -6.23 -12.80 12.62
CA ARG A 434 -6.03 -14.18 12.17
C ARG A 434 -4.99 -14.26 11.03
N GLY A 435 -5.07 -13.34 10.08
CA GLY A 435 -4.07 -13.19 9.02
C GLY A 435 -2.68 -12.92 9.58
N TYR A 436 -2.55 -12.00 10.54
CA TYR A 436 -1.29 -11.67 11.21
C TYR A 436 -0.67 -12.87 11.89
N LEU A 437 -1.44 -13.61 12.69
CA LEU A 437 -0.99 -14.83 13.36
C LEU A 437 -0.49 -15.88 12.36
N ARG A 438 -1.21 -16.05 11.24
CA ARG A 438 -0.79 -16.94 10.16
C ARG A 438 0.50 -16.45 9.49
N GLY A 439 0.62 -15.15 9.24
CA GLY A 439 1.82 -14.54 8.68
C GLY A 439 3.06 -14.78 9.54
N VAL A 440 2.94 -14.63 10.86
CA VAL A 440 4.01 -14.93 11.83
C VAL A 440 4.43 -16.40 11.74
N TYR A 441 3.45 -17.32 11.75
CA TYR A 441 3.72 -18.76 11.66
C TYR A 441 4.37 -19.15 10.32
N ALA A 442 3.87 -18.60 9.21
CA ALA A 442 4.27 -18.98 7.86
C ALA A 442 5.44 -18.16 7.31
N LYS A 443 6.04 -17.23 8.06
CA LYS A 443 7.03 -16.25 7.58
C LYS A 443 8.12 -16.86 6.68
N ASN A 444 8.84 -17.86 7.20
CA ASN A 444 9.95 -18.50 6.47
C ASN A 444 9.45 -19.25 5.21
N ILE A 445 8.25 -19.81 5.27
CA ILE A 445 7.67 -20.56 4.14
C ILE A 445 7.19 -19.57 3.07
N LEU A 446 6.55 -18.46 3.45
CA LEU A 446 6.17 -17.37 2.54
C LEU A 446 7.38 -16.81 1.80
N GLU A 447 8.48 -16.54 2.50
CA GLU A 447 9.75 -16.10 1.91
C GLU A 447 10.29 -17.12 0.90
N LYS A 448 10.45 -18.38 1.33
CA LYS A 448 10.93 -19.47 0.49
C LYS A 448 10.08 -19.65 -0.77
N ARG A 449 8.75 -19.66 -0.64
CA ARG A 449 7.84 -19.84 -1.77
C ARG A 449 7.82 -18.63 -2.68
N TYR A 450 7.90 -17.41 -2.15
CA TYR A 450 8.08 -16.25 -3.02
C TYR A 450 9.37 -16.36 -3.85
N GLU A 451 10.48 -16.81 -3.25
CA GLU A 451 11.73 -17.01 -3.97
C GLU A 451 11.60 -18.08 -5.07
N GLU A 452 11.13 -19.27 -4.71
CA GLU A 452 11.03 -20.41 -5.63
C GLU A 452 9.96 -20.20 -6.72
N LEU A 453 8.84 -19.58 -6.37
CA LEU A 453 7.65 -19.54 -7.23
C LEU A 453 7.50 -18.25 -8.02
N ILE A 454 8.12 -17.16 -7.58
CA ILE A 454 7.96 -15.84 -8.20
C ILE A 454 9.32 -15.26 -8.61
N LEU A 455 10.24 -15.08 -7.67
CA LEU A 455 11.49 -14.35 -7.92
C LEU A 455 12.43 -15.10 -8.86
N GLN A 456 12.77 -16.35 -8.54
CA GLN A 456 13.74 -17.13 -9.31
C GLN A 456 13.28 -17.37 -10.75
N PRO A 457 12.00 -17.74 -11.02
CA PRO A 457 11.54 -17.85 -12.39
C PRO A 457 11.56 -16.53 -13.18
N VAL A 458 11.30 -15.38 -12.55
CA VAL A 458 11.47 -14.06 -13.22
C VAL A 458 12.94 -13.85 -13.59
N LYS A 459 13.87 -14.16 -12.68
CA LYS A 459 15.32 -14.06 -12.92
C LYS A 459 15.79 -15.01 -14.02
N ASP A 460 15.22 -16.21 -14.08
CA ASP A 460 15.49 -17.21 -15.12
C ASP A 460 14.88 -16.82 -16.48
N GLY A 461 14.17 -15.69 -16.56
CA GLY A 461 13.50 -15.22 -17.77
C GLY A 461 12.27 -16.04 -18.14
N LYS A 462 11.72 -16.82 -17.20
CA LYS A 462 10.50 -17.59 -17.45
C LYS A 462 9.26 -16.71 -17.49
N TYR A 463 9.28 -15.54 -16.83
CA TYR A 463 8.13 -14.62 -16.67
C TYR A 463 8.34 -13.23 -17.32
N ILE A 464 8.82 -13.21 -18.58
CA ILE A 464 9.05 -12.01 -19.42
C ILE A 464 7.91 -11.71 -20.43
N PRO A 465 7.28 -10.50 -20.42
CA PRO A 465 6.18 -10.20 -21.32
C PRO A 465 6.55 -10.36 -22.80
N HIS A 466 5.65 -10.90 -23.64
CA HIS A 466 5.91 -11.06 -25.09
C HIS A 466 5.85 -9.77 -25.89
N SER A 467 5.33 -8.68 -25.30
CA SER A 467 5.20 -7.39 -25.95
C SER A 467 5.50 -6.24 -24.99
N GLY A 468 5.70 -5.04 -25.54
CA GLY A 468 6.01 -3.84 -24.78
C GLY A 468 7.49 -3.68 -24.45
N PHE A 469 7.82 -2.68 -23.62
CA PHE A 469 9.21 -2.34 -23.29
C PHE A 469 10.00 -3.52 -22.71
N PHE A 470 9.35 -4.29 -21.82
CA PHE A 470 9.99 -5.43 -21.16
C PHE A 470 10.29 -6.60 -22.11
N SER A 471 9.60 -6.73 -23.24
CA SER A 471 9.88 -7.83 -24.19
C SER A 471 11.19 -7.67 -24.96
N LEU A 472 11.79 -6.46 -24.92
CA LEU A 472 12.99 -6.12 -25.67
C LEU A 472 14.28 -6.20 -24.83
N LEU A 473 14.17 -6.48 -23.53
CA LEU A 473 15.33 -6.53 -22.64
C LEU A 473 16.13 -7.83 -22.82
N PRO A 474 17.47 -7.80 -22.84
CA PRO A 474 18.30 -9.01 -22.93
C PRO A 474 18.47 -9.66 -21.54
N TYR A 475 17.48 -10.43 -21.09
CA TYR A 475 17.44 -11.05 -19.75
C TYR A 475 18.57 -12.06 -19.47
N SER A 476 19.26 -12.55 -20.50
CA SER A 476 20.46 -13.38 -20.34
C SER A 476 21.65 -12.63 -19.74
N VAL A 477 21.61 -11.29 -19.73
CA VAL A 477 22.70 -10.42 -19.24
C VAL A 477 22.24 -9.33 -18.27
N ILE A 478 20.92 -9.09 -18.13
CA ILE A 478 20.34 -8.10 -17.22
C ILE A 478 19.33 -8.76 -16.29
N ASP A 479 19.55 -8.63 -14.98
CA ASP A 479 18.52 -8.91 -13.99
C ASP A 479 17.53 -7.74 -13.93
N ALA A 480 16.37 -7.93 -14.57
CA ALA A 480 15.28 -6.96 -14.58
C ALA A 480 14.23 -7.20 -13.48
N SER A 481 14.44 -8.18 -12.57
CA SER A 481 13.44 -8.56 -11.56
C SER A 481 13.04 -7.37 -10.69
N ASN A 482 14.01 -6.52 -10.33
CA ASN A 482 13.82 -5.36 -9.47
C ASN A 482 12.95 -4.25 -10.08
N ILE A 483 12.69 -4.31 -11.38
CA ILE A 483 11.77 -3.40 -12.08
C ILE A 483 10.49 -4.17 -12.43
N LEU A 484 10.62 -5.34 -13.06
CA LEU A 484 9.51 -6.12 -13.59
C LEU A 484 8.53 -6.58 -12.50
N LEU A 485 9.02 -7.07 -11.36
CA LEU A 485 8.18 -7.56 -10.27
C LEU A 485 7.23 -6.48 -9.70
N PRO A 486 7.70 -5.27 -9.35
CA PRO A 486 6.80 -4.18 -8.99
C PRO A 486 5.73 -3.90 -10.04
N PHE A 487 6.08 -3.85 -11.34
CA PHE A 487 5.11 -3.62 -12.41
C PHE A 487 4.06 -4.73 -12.51
N ILE A 488 4.47 -6.00 -12.38
CA ILE A 488 3.52 -7.12 -12.36
C ILE A 488 2.60 -6.99 -11.15
N ALA A 489 3.15 -6.76 -9.95
CA ALA A 489 2.37 -6.60 -8.73
C ALA A 489 1.33 -5.48 -8.84
N ILE A 490 1.75 -4.30 -9.31
CA ILE A 490 0.87 -3.14 -9.55
C ILE A 490 -0.25 -3.49 -10.52
N SER A 491 0.04 -4.23 -11.60
CA SER A 491 -0.96 -4.53 -12.63
C SER A 491 -2.06 -5.50 -12.16
N ILE A 492 -1.74 -6.42 -11.24
CA ILE A 492 -2.70 -7.37 -10.67
C ILE A 492 -3.27 -6.93 -9.32
N ARG A 493 -2.72 -5.90 -8.68
CA ARG A 493 -3.21 -5.37 -7.39
C ARG A 493 -4.71 -5.05 -7.41
N PRO A 494 -5.28 -4.48 -8.49
CA PRO A 494 -6.71 -4.20 -8.54
C PRO A 494 -7.63 -5.42 -8.47
N TRP A 495 -7.13 -6.63 -8.77
CA TRP A 495 -7.91 -7.85 -8.62
C TRP A 495 -8.31 -8.09 -7.16
N ALA A 496 -7.47 -7.70 -6.20
CA ALA A 496 -7.79 -7.77 -4.78
C ALA A 496 -8.98 -6.86 -4.39
N GLY A 497 -9.25 -5.80 -5.15
CA GLY A 497 -10.40 -4.92 -4.93
C GLY A 497 -11.76 -5.61 -5.08
N LYS A 498 -11.81 -6.78 -5.74
CA LYS A 498 -13.02 -7.61 -5.90
C LYS A 498 -13.22 -8.62 -4.78
N LEU A 499 -12.25 -8.75 -3.87
CA LEU A 499 -12.38 -9.57 -2.67
C LEU A 499 -13.23 -8.86 -1.61
N SER A 500 -13.81 -9.64 -0.71
CA SER A 500 -14.47 -9.11 0.49
C SER A 500 -13.50 -8.32 1.37
N GLU A 501 -14.03 -7.46 2.25
CA GLU A 501 -13.21 -6.74 3.23
C GLU A 501 -12.47 -7.68 4.19
N ASN A 502 -13.08 -8.81 4.56
CA ASN A 502 -12.44 -9.80 5.42
C ASN A 502 -11.25 -10.46 4.72
N ALA A 503 -11.40 -10.89 3.46
CA ALA A 503 -10.30 -11.48 2.71
C ALA A 503 -9.15 -10.49 2.48
N LYS A 504 -9.45 -9.22 2.13
CA LYS A 504 -8.44 -8.16 2.03
C LYS A 504 -7.73 -7.95 3.37
N SER A 505 -8.49 -7.87 4.46
CA SER A 505 -7.94 -7.68 5.81
C SER A 505 -7.05 -8.84 6.25
N GLU A 506 -7.43 -10.09 5.96
CA GLU A 506 -6.62 -11.27 6.24
C GLU A 506 -5.31 -11.25 5.45
N LEU A 507 -5.33 -10.90 4.17
CA LEU A 507 -4.12 -10.78 3.33
C LEU A 507 -3.16 -9.69 3.84
N ILE A 508 -3.70 -8.55 4.25
CA ILE A 508 -2.92 -7.47 4.87
C ILE A 508 -2.32 -7.97 6.19
N GLY A 509 -3.11 -8.68 7.01
CA GLY A 509 -2.62 -9.33 8.23
C GLY A 509 -1.45 -10.28 7.95
N ILE A 510 -1.59 -11.19 6.98
CA ILE A 510 -0.52 -12.14 6.59
C ILE A 510 0.76 -11.38 6.20
N SER A 511 0.62 -10.33 5.40
CA SER A 511 1.73 -9.47 4.99
C SER A 511 2.45 -8.83 6.18
N ASP A 512 1.69 -8.25 7.11
CA ASP A 512 2.23 -7.58 8.30
C ASP A 512 2.87 -8.56 9.28
N GLY A 513 2.24 -9.71 9.51
CA GLY A 513 2.74 -10.76 10.40
C GLY A 513 4.02 -11.44 9.88
N ALA A 514 4.12 -11.60 8.56
CA ALA A 514 5.32 -12.11 7.91
C ALA A 514 6.43 -11.05 7.75
N GLU A 515 6.12 -9.77 8.00
CA GLU A 515 7.00 -8.62 7.74
C GLU A 515 7.45 -8.53 6.27
N LEU A 516 6.56 -8.92 5.35
CA LEU A 516 6.79 -8.87 3.91
C LEU A 516 6.03 -7.72 3.25
N PRO A 517 6.51 -7.16 2.12
CA PRO A 517 5.71 -6.24 1.32
C PRO A 517 4.41 -6.93 0.87
N PHE A 518 3.27 -6.23 0.97
CA PHE A 518 1.97 -6.77 0.53
C PHE A 518 2.02 -7.31 -0.90
N ASP A 519 2.69 -6.60 -1.80
CA ASP A 519 2.84 -6.99 -3.20
C ASP A 519 3.55 -8.34 -3.38
N LYS A 520 4.50 -8.71 -2.51
CA LYS A 520 5.13 -10.04 -2.55
C LYS A 520 4.14 -11.13 -2.17
N VAL A 521 3.38 -10.90 -1.10
CA VAL A 521 2.32 -11.82 -0.67
C VAL A 521 1.26 -11.95 -1.76
N TRP A 522 0.82 -10.83 -2.35
CA TRP A 522 -0.20 -10.82 -3.39
C TRP A 522 0.22 -11.54 -4.66
N LEU A 523 1.45 -11.32 -5.14
CA LEU A 523 2.01 -12.10 -6.25
C LEU A 523 2.03 -13.60 -5.95
N LEU A 524 2.48 -13.98 -4.75
CA LEU A 524 2.52 -15.38 -4.33
C LEU A 524 1.12 -16.00 -4.26
N GLN A 525 0.12 -15.28 -3.73
CA GLN A 525 -1.28 -15.76 -3.71
C GLN A 525 -1.85 -15.93 -5.11
N ASN A 526 -1.33 -15.19 -6.09
CA ASN A 526 -1.72 -15.31 -7.49
C ASN A 526 -0.80 -16.22 -8.30
N ALA A 527 0.20 -16.88 -7.70
CA ALA A 527 1.14 -17.74 -8.44
C ALA A 527 0.42 -18.80 -9.29
N MET A 528 -0.67 -19.36 -8.78
CA MET A 528 -1.49 -20.35 -9.48
C MET A 528 -2.33 -19.77 -10.64
N ASN A 529 -2.57 -18.46 -10.63
CA ASN A 529 -3.31 -17.74 -11.66
C ASN A 529 -2.38 -17.13 -12.70
N ILE A 530 -1.21 -16.57 -12.34
CA ILE A 530 -0.27 -15.86 -13.24
C ILE A 530 0.19 -16.70 -14.44
N LYS A 531 -0.04 -18.02 -14.42
CA LYS A 531 0.31 -19.05 -15.40
C LYS A 531 -0.10 -18.79 -16.86
N MET A 532 -0.98 -17.85 -17.16
CA MET A 532 -1.74 -17.87 -18.42
C MET A 532 -1.71 -16.54 -19.20
N ALA A 533 -0.63 -15.78 -19.03
CA ALA A 533 -0.31 -14.57 -19.81
C ALA A 533 0.53 -14.92 -21.06
N ASN A 534 -0.12 -15.44 -22.11
CA ASN A 534 0.35 -15.65 -23.49
C ASN A 534 1.73 -16.26 -23.83
N ASP A 535 2.67 -16.53 -22.90
CA ASP A 535 3.67 -17.64 -22.91
C ASP A 535 4.61 -17.62 -21.66
N TYR A 536 4.21 -18.31 -20.57
CA TYR A 536 5.04 -18.61 -19.38
C TYR A 536 4.91 -20.08 -18.96
N ALA A 537 5.35 -20.96 -19.85
CA ALA A 537 5.04 -22.39 -19.88
C ALA A 537 5.57 -23.29 -18.75
N PRO A 538 6.13 -22.78 -17.62
CA PRO A 538 5.71 -23.40 -16.36
C PRO A 538 5.65 -22.40 -15.19
N LEU A 539 4.45 -21.90 -14.92
CA LEU A 539 4.00 -21.60 -13.56
C LEU A 539 3.20 -22.80 -13.07
N PHE A 540 3.80 -23.61 -12.18
CA PHE A 540 3.22 -24.72 -11.42
C PHE A 540 2.42 -25.80 -12.17
N ASN A 541 2.68 -27.07 -11.84
CA ASN A 541 1.62 -28.06 -11.87
C ASN A 541 0.62 -27.65 -10.79
N THR A 542 -0.42 -26.92 -11.19
CA THR A 542 -1.63 -26.68 -10.40
C THR A 542 -2.01 -27.93 -9.62
N PRO A 543 -2.49 -27.84 -8.36
CA PRO A 543 -2.82 -29.05 -7.65
C PRO A 543 -3.93 -29.76 -8.38
N LEU A 544 -3.71 -31.03 -8.74
CA LEU A 544 -4.77 -31.87 -9.26
C LEU A 544 -5.56 -32.39 -8.07
N CYS A 545 -6.84 -32.07 -8.01
CA CYS A 545 -7.68 -32.48 -6.90
C CYS A 545 -8.76 -33.47 -7.35
N THR A 546 -9.09 -34.41 -6.49
CA THR A 546 -10.23 -35.32 -6.66
C THR A 546 -11.11 -35.23 -5.43
N SER A 547 -12.41 -34.96 -5.60
CA SER A 547 -13.35 -34.95 -4.49
C SER A 547 -14.66 -35.64 -4.82
N VAL A 548 -15.37 -36.09 -3.78
CA VAL A 548 -16.65 -36.79 -3.91
C VAL A 548 -17.48 -36.57 -2.65
N ALA A 549 -18.79 -36.45 -2.80
CA ALA A 549 -19.75 -36.54 -1.70
C ALA A 549 -20.60 -37.81 -1.82
N ILE A 550 -20.88 -38.43 -0.69
CA ILE A 550 -21.84 -39.52 -0.54
C ILE A 550 -23.03 -38.99 0.27
N LEU A 551 -24.25 -39.22 -0.20
CA LEU A 551 -25.47 -38.62 0.32
C LEU A 551 -26.54 -39.66 0.71
N GLY A 552 -27.33 -39.31 1.74
CA GLY A 552 -28.56 -40.00 2.11
C GLY A 552 -28.34 -41.45 2.53
N GLU A 553 -29.21 -42.36 2.06
CA GLU A 553 -29.13 -43.79 2.41
C GLU A 553 -27.75 -44.40 2.14
N ARG A 554 -27.04 -43.91 1.11
CA ARG A 554 -25.70 -44.39 0.77
C ARG A 554 -24.65 -43.95 1.79
N ALA A 555 -24.83 -42.81 2.47
CA ALA A 555 -23.96 -42.37 3.56
C ALA A 555 -24.31 -43.02 4.91
N GLY A 556 -25.39 -43.82 4.96
CA GLY A 556 -25.86 -44.48 6.17
C GLY A 556 -26.22 -43.46 7.26
N ALA A 557 -25.81 -43.73 8.50
CA ALA A 557 -26.11 -42.87 9.66
C ALA A 557 -25.42 -41.50 9.63
N ASN A 558 -24.49 -41.28 8.69
CA ASN A 558 -23.79 -40.00 8.57
C ASN A 558 -24.55 -38.98 7.73
N ASP A 559 -25.55 -39.40 6.94
CA ASP A 559 -26.33 -38.62 5.96
C ASP A 559 -25.53 -37.91 4.84
N LEU A 560 -24.32 -37.46 5.12
CA LEU A 560 -23.36 -36.83 4.23
C LEU A 560 -21.94 -37.21 4.64
N LEU A 561 -21.15 -37.67 3.66
CA LEU A 561 -19.69 -37.78 3.75
C LEU A 561 -19.08 -37.04 2.57
N ILE A 562 -18.00 -36.29 2.79
CA ILE A 562 -17.29 -35.60 1.71
C ILE A 562 -15.81 -35.96 1.80
N ALA A 563 -15.21 -36.35 0.70
CA ALA A 563 -13.79 -36.62 0.63
C ALA A 563 -13.09 -35.75 -0.41
N HIS A 564 -11.84 -35.40 -0.15
CA HIS A 564 -10.99 -34.60 -1.02
C HIS A 564 -9.56 -35.12 -0.97
N THR A 565 -8.90 -35.24 -2.11
CA THR A 565 -7.47 -35.53 -2.24
C THR A 565 -6.82 -34.44 -3.08
N ALA A 566 -5.70 -33.91 -2.61
CA ALA A 566 -4.93 -32.89 -3.30
C ALA A 566 -3.54 -33.42 -3.68
N ASP A 567 -3.22 -33.32 -4.95
CA ASP A 567 -1.91 -33.65 -5.49
C ASP A 567 -1.15 -32.38 -5.81
N TRP A 568 0.12 -32.31 -5.42
CA TRP A 568 0.97 -31.15 -5.62
C TRP A 568 2.40 -31.60 -5.88
N ASP A 569 3.12 -30.96 -6.79
CA ASP A 569 4.47 -31.38 -7.15
C ASP A 569 5.51 -30.99 -6.10
N ILE A 570 5.33 -29.86 -5.42
CA ILE A 570 6.18 -29.44 -4.31
C ILE A 570 5.97 -30.37 -3.13
N ASP A 571 7.06 -30.95 -2.62
CA ASP A 571 7.05 -31.76 -1.40
C ASP A 571 6.79 -30.86 -0.17
N GLU A 572 5.51 -30.72 0.17
CA GLU A 572 5.00 -29.89 1.25
C GLU A 572 3.76 -30.53 1.86
N LEU A 573 3.72 -30.60 3.19
CA LEU A 573 2.56 -31.08 3.93
C LEU A 573 1.53 -29.95 4.10
N PRO A 574 0.23 -30.27 4.16
CA PRO A 574 -0.79 -29.27 4.49
C PRO A 574 -0.68 -28.85 5.96
N THR A 575 -1.28 -27.69 6.25
CA THR A 575 -1.62 -27.26 7.61
C THR A 575 -3.13 -27.32 7.77
N VAL A 576 -3.57 -27.80 8.93
CA VAL A 576 -4.97 -27.68 9.36
C VAL A 576 -5.11 -26.38 10.14
N ILE A 577 -5.87 -25.42 9.61
CA ILE A 577 -6.02 -24.10 10.22
C ILE A 577 -7.41 -23.99 10.85
N LEU A 578 -7.46 -23.85 12.18
CA LEU A 578 -8.68 -23.66 12.95
C LEU A 578 -8.92 -22.16 13.17
N HIS A 579 -9.95 -21.63 12.53
CA HIS A 579 -10.32 -20.22 12.60
C HIS A 579 -11.41 -20.00 13.65
N SER A 580 -11.13 -19.15 14.63
CA SER A 580 -12.07 -18.66 15.64
C SER A 580 -12.34 -17.15 15.43
N PRO A 581 -13.19 -16.78 14.46
CA PRO A 581 -13.43 -15.38 14.15
C PRO A 581 -14.16 -14.66 15.29
N THR A 582 -13.85 -13.39 15.55
CA THR A 582 -14.58 -12.56 16.54
C THR A 582 -16.08 -12.44 16.22
N SER A 583 -16.42 -12.51 14.94
CA SER A 583 -17.79 -12.52 14.43
C SER A 583 -17.87 -13.53 13.27
N GLY A 584 -18.91 -14.36 13.28
CA GLY A 584 -19.10 -15.44 12.30
C GLY A 584 -19.05 -16.83 12.93
N ILE A 585 -18.94 -17.84 12.07
CA ILE A 585 -18.92 -19.25 12.44
C ILE A 585 -17.47 -19.72 12.46
N LYS A 586 -17.06 -20.52 13.46
CA LYS A 586 -15.72 -21.11 13.42
C LYS A 586 -15.65 -22.15 12.31
N PHE A 587 -14.47 -22.26 11.72
CA PHE A 587 -14.27 -23.18 10.61
C PHE A 587 -12.85 -23.71 10.58
N VAL A 588 -12.71 -24.87 9.95
CA VAL A 588 -11.41 -25.45 9.60
C VAL A 588 -11.13 -25.23 8.12
N GLU A 589 -9.92 -24.82 7.83
CA GLU A 589 -9.34 -24.71 6.50
C GLU A 589 -8.21 -25.73 6.39
N ILE A 590 -8.15 -26.47 5.28
CA ILE A 590 -7.01 -27.32 4.95
C ILE A 590 -6.38 -26.74 3.68
N ALA A 591 -5.16 -26.24 3.83
CA ALA A 591 -4.40 -25.60 2.78
C ALA A 591 -2.89 -25.70 3.09
N PHE A 592 -2.06 -25.17 2.21
CA PHE A 592 -0.64 -25.02 2.49
C PHE A 592 -0.37 -23.77 3.36
N PRO A 593 0.65 -23.78 4.24
CA PRO A 593 0.93 -22.70 5.18
C PRO A 593 0.91 -21.29 4.57
N TRP A 594 1.49 -21.15 3.37
CA TRP A 594 1.67 -19.89 2.65
C TRP A 594 0.46 -19.43 1.83
N PHE A 595 -0.54 -20.30 1.59
CA PHE A 595 -1.64 -20.02 0.65
C PHE A 595 -2.93 -19.62 1.38
N ALA A 596 -3.31 -18.35 1.29
CA ALA A 596 -4.44 -17.76 2.01
C ALA A 596 -5.83 -18.31 1.60
N GLY A 597 -5.93 -18.92 0.41
CA GLY A 597 -7.14 -19.50 -0.13
C GLY A 597 -7.44 -20.90 0.41
N ILE A 598 -8.71 -21.29 0.36
CA ILE A 598 -9.15 -22.61 0.81
C ILE A 598 -9.07 -23.65 -0.31
N LEU A 599 -8.43 -24.80 -0.08
CA LEU A 599 -8.55 -25.96 -0.96
C LEU A 599 -9.78 -26.79 -0.59
N CYS A 600 -9.93 -27.08 0.70
CA CYS A 600 -11.15 -27.61 1.28
C CYS A 600 -11.28 -27.24 2.75
N GLY A 601 -12.50 -27.32 3.29
CA GLY A 601 -12.75 -27.08 4.71
C GLY A 601 -14.21 -27.18 5.09
N MET A 602 -14.47 -27.05 6.39
CA MET A 602 -15.78 -27.25 7.01
C MET A 602 -16.00 -26.25 8.14
N ASN A 603 -17.21 -25.72 8.29
CA ASN A 603 -17.56 -24.89 9.45
C ASN A 603 -18.30 -25.68 10.54
N GLU A 604 -18.44 -25.11 11.73
CA GLU A 604 -19.13 -25.73 12.88
C GLU A 604 -20.61 -26.07 12.62
N ALA A 605 -21.22 -25.51 11.57
CA ALA A 605 -22.58 -25.84 11.14
C ALA A 605 -22.63 -27.07 10.20
N GLY A 606 -21.48 -27.63 9.83
CA GLY A 606 -21.37 -28.76 8.90
C GLY A 606 -21.44 -28.34 7.43
N LEU A 607 -21.27 -27.06 7.10
CA LEU A 607 -21.11 -26.62 5.71
C LEU A 607 -19.68 -26.95 5.26
N VAL A 608 -19.54 -27.64 4.13
CA VAL A 608 -18.27 -28.07 3.55
C VAL A 608 -18.10 -27.46 2.17
N ILE A 609 -16.90 -26.93 1.91
CA ILE A 609 -16.46 -26.48 0.58
C ILE A 609 -15.22 -27.30 0.20
N SER A 610 -15.22 -27.83 -1.02
CA SER A 610 -14.06 -28.50 -1.62
C SER A 610 -13.87 -28.01 -3.06
N ILE A 611 -12.73 -27.42 -3.36
CA ILE A 611 -12.40 -26.91 -4.69
C ILE A 611 -11.58 -27.94 -5.43
N THR A 612 -12.00 -28.29 -6.65
CA THR A 612 -11.19 -29.08 -7.57
C THR A 612 -10.85 -28.26 -8.79
N LYS A 613 -9.67 -28.54 -9.35
CA LYS A 613 -9.16 -27.86 -10.53
C LYS A 613 -8.64 -28.86 -11.53
N GLU A 614 -9.05 -28.67 -12.77
CA GLU A 614 -8.56 -29.40 -13.92
C GLU A 614 -7.52 -28.57 -14.66
N VAL A 615 -6.50 -29.25 -15.19
CA VAL A 615 -5.51 -28.62 -16.06
C VAL A 615 -6.15 -28.46 -17.44
N LYS A 616 -6.41 -27.20 -17.85
CA LYS A 616 -6.82 -26.85 -19.22
C LYS A 616 -5.75 -25.99 -19.89
N ASP A 617 -5.54 -26.20 -21.18
CA ASP A 617 -4.43 -25.59 -21.94
C ASP A 617 -4.61 -24.08 -22.19
N ASN A 618 -5.82 -23.53 -22.07
CA ASN A 618 -6.11 -22.13 -22.40
C ASN A 618 -7.16 -21.53 -21.44
N TYR A 619 -6.72 -20.68 -20.53
CA TYR A 619 -7.57 -19.83 -19.70
C TYR A 619 -6.98 -18.42 -19.73
N SER A 620 -7.83 -17.40 -19.84
CA SER A 620 -7.41 -16.03 -20.13
C SER A 620 -7.41 -15.18 -18.86
N LEU A 621 -6.22 -14.71 -18.45
CA LEU A 621 -6.05 -13.75 -17.34
C LEU A 621 -6.36 -12.30 -17.71
N MET A 622 -6.81 -12.04 -18.93
CA MET A 622 -7.34 -10.72 -19.30
C MET A 622 -8.60 -10.38 -18.48
N GLU A 623 -9.22 -11.38 -17.85
CA GLU A 623 -10.31 -11.19 -16.92
C GLU A 623 -9.79 -10.93 -15.51
N GLU A 624 -10.06 -9.74 -15.00
CA GLU A 624 -9.64 -9.30 -13.67
C GLU A 624 -10.33 -10.09 -12.55
N ASN A 625 -9.92 -11.32 -12.26
CA ASN A 625 -10.55 -12.14 -11.21
C ASN A 625 -9.50 -12.50 -10.15
N PRO A 626 -9.77 -12.23 -8.85
CA PRO A 626 -8.92 -12.74 -7.79
C PRO A 626 -8.99 -14.28 -7.73
N PRO A 627 -8.03 -14.95 -7.06
CA PRO A 627 -8.08 -16.39 -6.85
C PRO A 627 -9.41 -16.84 -6.23
N LEU A 628 -10.08 -17.79 -6.87
CA LEU A 628 -11.39 -18.30 -6.45
C LEU A 628 -11.33 -18.83 -5.02
N GLU A 629 -10.23 -19.49 -4.67
CA GLU A 629 -9.93 -20.08 -3.38
C GLU A 629 -9.93 -19.03 -2.26
N ILE A 630 -9.53 -17.79 -2.56
CA ILE A 630 -9.60 -16.67 -1.60
C ILE A 630 -11.00 -16.06 -1.62
N ALA A 631 -11.58 -15.87 -2.81
CA ALA A 631 -12.85 -15.18 -3.00
C ALA A 631 -14.03 -15.87 -2.30
N ILE A 632 -14.02 -17.20 -2.18
CA ILE A 632 -15.14 -17.96 -1.58
C ILE A 632 -14.91 -18.38 -0.13
N LYS A 633 -13.70 -18.14 0.42
CA LYS A 633 -13.33 -18.60 1.77
C LYS A 633 -14.29 -18.10 2.84
N ASP A 634 -14.71 -16.85 2.75
CA ASP A 634 -15.61 -16.21 3.72
C ASP A 634 -16.97 -16.88 3.85
N ILE A 635 -17.40 -17.68 2.86
CA ILE A 635 -18.65 -18.42 2.91
C ILE A 635 -18.69 -19.33 4.14
N LEU A 636 -17.57 -19.98 4.48
CA LEU A 636 -17.50 -20.85 5.68
C LEU A 636 -17.67 -20.06 6.98
N SER A 637 -17.20 -18.81 7.03
CA SER A 637 -17.36 -17.96 8.21
C SER A 637 -18.74 -17.28 8.30
N THR A 638 -19.46 -17.20 7.19
CA THR A 638 -20.68 -16.37 7.06
C THR A 638 -21.97 -17.19 7.10
N TYR A 639 -22.01 -18.34 6.41
CA TYR A 639 -23.25 -19.07 6.18
C TYR A 639 -23.26 -20.42 6.91
N SER A 640 -24.37 -20.69 7.60
CA SER A 640 -24.59 -21.97 8.30
C SER A 640 -25.41 -22.98 7.49
N LYS A 641 -26.04 -22.54 6.39
CA LYS A 641 -27.01 -23.32 5.61
C LYS A 641 -26.57 -23.47 4.17
N PHE A 642 -26.91 -24.61 3.59
CA PHE A 642 -26.60 -24.96 2.20
C PHE A 642 -27.19 -23.96 1.20
N ASP A 643 -28.47 -23.61 1.35
CA ASP A 643 -29.18 -22.76 0.37
C ASP A 643 -28.56 -21.36 0.27
N ASP A 644 -28.19 -20.75 1.41
CA ASP A 644 -27.58 -19.42 1.43
C ASP A 644 -26.17 -19.44 0.83
N ALA A 645 -25.37 -20.44 1.18
CA ALA A 645 -24.03 -20.63 0.62
C ALA A 645 -24.07 -20.91 -0.89
N TYR A 646 -25.02 -21.73 -1.35
CA TYR A 646 -25.24 -22.01 -2.76
C TYR A 646 -25.61 -20.73 -3.52
N ASN A 647 -26.55 -19.94 -2.99
CA ASN A 647 -26.97 -18.69 -3.60
C ASN A 647 -25.82 -17.67 -3.70
N GLU A 648 -24.90 -17.66 -2.73
CA GLU A 648 -23.71 -16.81 -2.79
C GLU A 648 -22.71 -17.29 -3.84
N LEU A 649 -22.43 -18.61 -3.90
CA LEU A 649 -21.55 -19.19 -4.91
C LEU A 649 -22.04 -18.95 -6.34
N MET A 650 -23.36 -18.95 -6.57
CA MET A 650 -23.94 -18.66 -7.89
C MET A 650 -23.70 -17.22 -8.37
N LYS A 651 -23.30 -16.30 -7.48
CA LYS A 651 -22.90 -14.92 -7.84
C LYS A 651 -21.42 -14.83 -8.21
N VAL A 652 -20.62 -15.85 -7.86
CA VAL A 652 -19.18 -15.89 -8.10
C VAL A 652 -18.91 -16.39 -9.51
N LYS A 653 -18.04 -15.70 -10.24
CA LYS A 653 -17.55 -16.19 -11.52
C LYS A 653 -16.56 -17.32 -11.28
N ILE A 654 -16.95 -18.55 -11.59
CA ILE A 654 -16.08 -19.72 -11.49
C ILE A 654 -15.23 -19.81 -12.78
N PRO A 655 -13.90 -19.81 -12.67
CA PRO A 655 -12.99 -20.03 -13.81
C PRO A 655 -13.22 -21.37 -14.52
N ASP A 656 -12.92 -21.45 -15.81
CA ASP A 656 -12.99 -22.73 -16.53
C ASP A 656 -12.04 -23.76 -15.92
N GLY A 657 -12.53 -25.00 -15.77
CA GLY A 657 -11.78 -26.11 -15.17
C GLY A 657 -11.82 -26.11 -13.63
N TYR A 658 -12.38 -25.08 -12.99
CA TYR A 658 -12.66 -25.11 -11.56
C TYR A 658 -14.04 -25.69 -11.29
N HIS A 659 -14.13 -26.47 -10.22
CA HIS A 659 -15.41 -26.96 -9.70
C HIS A 659 -15.42 -26.84 -8.17
N ILE A 660 -16.58 -26.48 -7.62
CA ILE A 660 -16.78 -26.31 -6.18
C ILE A 660 -17.80 -27.33 -5.72
N LEU A 661 -17.36 -28.34 -4.99
CA LEU A 661 -18.26 -29.26 -4.30
C LEU A 661 -18.68 -28.61 -2.97
N LEU A 662 -19.97 -28.29 -2.89
CA LEU A 662 -20.64 -27.73 -1.71
C LEU A 662 -21.49 -28.82 -1.07
N GLY A 663 -21.39 -28.99 0.25
CA GLY A 663 -22.34 -29.81 1.00
C GLY A 663 -22.70 -29.19 2.34
N GLY A 664 -23.89 -29.49 2.84
CA GLY A 664 -24.35 -28.97 4.13
C GLY A 664 -25.83 -29.21 4.39
N MET A 665 -26.33 -28.65 5.49
CA MET A 665 -27.74 -28.75 5.87
C MET A 665 -28.60 -27.80 5.01
N LYS A 666 -29.53 -28.36 4.25
CA LYS A 666 -30.56 -27.67 3.49
C LYS A 666 -31.83 -27.53 4.34
N GLY A 667 -32.30 -26.30 4.51
CA GLY A 667 -33.31 -26.00 5.54
C GLY A 667 -32.87 -26.48 6.93
N ASP A 668 -33.74 -27.22 7.63
CA ASP A 668 -33.49 -27.70 9.00
C ASP A 668 -33.49 -29.23 9.16
N SER A 669 -33.60 -29.99 8.06
CA SER A 669 -33.84 -31.43 8.18
C SER A 669 -33.19 -32.32 7.11
N LYS A 670 -32.53 -31.75 6.09
CA LYS A 670 -32.00 -32.54 4.98
C LYS A 670 -30.56 -32.14 4.66
N TRP A 671 -29.65 -33.10 4.70
CA TRP A 671 -28.31 -32.93 4.15
C TRP A 671 -28.34 -32.97 2.62
N GLU A 672 -27.61 -32.04 1.98
CA GLU A 672 -27.54 -31.89 0.54
C GLU A 672 -26.10 -31.65 0.11
N ALA A 673 -25.75 -32.08 -1.10
CA ALA A 673 -24.49 -31.70 -1.74
C ALA A 673 -24.68 -31.50 -3.25
N THR A 674 -23.87 -30.63 -3.83
CA THR A 674 -23.82 -30.35 -5.27
C THR A 674 -22.39 -29.94 -5.67
N VAL A 675 -22.06 -30.03 -6.96
CA VAL A 675 -20.90 -29.35 -7.52
C VAL A 675 -21.33 -28.22 -8.46
N ILE A 676 -20.55 -27.14 -8.47
CA ILE A 676 -20.79 -25.94 -9.27
C ILE A 676 -19.55 -25.67 -10.13
N PRO A 677 -19.68 -25.45 -11.45
CA PRO A 677 -20.92 -25.54 -12.24
C PRO A 677 -21.45 -26.97 -12.34
N LEU A 678 -22.77 -27.11 -12.53
CA LEU A 678 -23.45 -28.41 -12.62
C LEU A 678 -23.18 -29.09 -13.97
N GLY A 679 -22.77 -30.36 -13.97
CA GLY A 679 -22.53 -31.17 -15.18
C GLY A 679 -23.63 -32.22 -15.47
N ASN A 680 -23.73 -32.66 -16.74
CA ASN A 680 -24.73 -33.67 -17.16
C ASN A 680 -24.57 -35.02 -16.42
N LEU A 681 -23.33 -35.49 -16.28
CA LEU A 681 -23.05 -36.77 -15.61
C LEU A 681 -23.21 -36.70 -14.10
N GLN A 682 -22.86 -35.55 -13.50
CA GLN A 682 -23.09 -35.31 -12.09
C GLN A 682 -24.58 -35.47 -11.73
N ALA A 683 -25.50 -34.91 -12.55
CA ALA A 683 -26.93 -35.08 -12.31
C ALA A 683 -27.33 -36.57 -12.21
N THR A 684 -26.73 -37.43 -13.03
CA THR A 684 -26.99 -38.89 -13.01
C THR A 684 -26.49 -39.56 -11.74
N TYR A 685 -25.29 -39.22 -11.26
CA TYR A 685 -24.74 -39.82 -10.05
C TYR A 685 -25.38 -39.26 -8.78
N GLN A 686 -25.82 -38.01 -8.80
CA GLN A 686 -26.51 -37.38 -7.68
C GLN A 686 -27.81 -38.14 -7.34
N GLU A 687 -28.56 -38.59 -8.35
CA GLU A 687 -29.74 -39.45 -8.16
C GLU A 687 -29.41 -40.80 -7.47
N LYS A 688 -28.15 -41.25 -7.57
CA LYS A 688 -27.65 -42.47 -6.93
C LYS A 688 -27.01 -42.22 -5.55
N GLY A 689 -27.06 -40.98 -5.04
CA GLY A 689 -26.45 -40.58 -3.78
C GLY A 689 -24.94 -40.35 -3.84
N ILE A 690 -24.39 -40.03 -5.02
CA ILE A 690 -22.96 -39.78 -5.25
C ILE A 690 -22.81 -38.45 -6.00
N VAL A 691 -22.11 -37.47 -5.43
CA VAL A 691 -21.82 -36.20 -6.12
C VAL A 691 -20.34 -36.12 -6.38
N LEU A 692 -19.95 -36.01 -7.64
CA LEU A 692 -18.55 -35.94 -8.04
C LEU A 692 -18.07 -34.50 -7.96
N GLY A 693 -16.82 -34.30 -7.55
CA GLY A 693 -16.16 -33.02 -7.53
C GLY A 693 -15.62 -32.60 -8.89
N CYS A 694 -16.27 -32.95 -9.99
CA CYS A 694 -15.90 -32.51 -11.33
C CYS A 694 -17.16 -32.33 -12.18
N GLY A 695 -17.03 -31.56 -13.25
CA GLY A 695 -18.11 -31.27 -14.18
C GLY A 695 -18.40 -32.44 -15.13
N ASP A 696 -18.62 -32.12 -16.40
CA ASP A 696 -18.94 -33.12 -17.42
C ASP A 696 -17.68 -33.92 -17.83
N PHE A 697 -17.67 -35.24 -17.56
CA PHE A 697 -16.54 -36.14 -17.91
C PHE A 697 -16.19 -36.12 -19.40
N THR A 698 -17.10 -35.73 -20.29
CA THR A 698 -16.78 -35.59 -21.71
C THR A 698 -15.77 -34.47 -21.99
N THR A 699 -15.54 -33.60 -21.02
CA THR A 699 -14.70 -32.39 -21.15
C THR A 699 -13.47 -32.40 -20.23
N VAL A 700 -13.33 -33.40 -19.36
CA VAL A 700 -12.22 -33.51 -18.40
C VAL A 700 -11.01 -34.21 -19.02
N GLY A 701 -9.81 -33.92 -18.51
CA GLY A 701 -8.58 -34.58 -18.94
C GLY A 701 -8.54 -36.09 -18.66
N GLU A 702 -7.73 -36.83 -19.41
CA GLU A 702 -7.66 -38.30 -19.34
C GLU A 702 -7.31 -38.83 -17.93
N ILE A 703 -6.35 -38.18 -17.25
CA ILE A 703 -5.94 -38.55 -15.88
C ILE A 703 -7.12 -38.36 -14.91
N THR A 704 -7.81 -37.22 -14.98
CA THR A 704 -9.00 -36.93 -14.16
C THR A 704 -10.08 -37.98 -14.39
N LEU A 705 -10.35 -38.33 -15.65
CA LEU A 705 -11.34 -39.33 -16.02
C LEU A 705 -11.02 -40.71 -15.42
N GLN A 706 -9.76 -41.16 -15.50
CA GLN A 706 -9.33 -42.45 -14.96
C GLN A 706 -9.50 -42.52 -13.44
N ARG A 707 -9.12 -41.46 -12.72
CA ARG A 707 -9.28 -41.38 -11.25
C ARG A 707 -10.74 -41.48 -10.83
N TYR A 708 -11.61 -40.72 -11.48
CA TYR A 708 -13.04 -40.75 -11.17
C TYR A 708 -13.69 -42.09 -11.55
N ASN A 709 -13.26 -42.74 -12.64
CA ASN A 709 -13.74 -44.09 -12.98
C ASN A 709 -13.33 -45.12 -11.93
N LEU A 710 -12.08 -45.09 -11.45
CA LEU A 710 -11.61 -45.96 -10.38
C LEU A 710 -12.41 -45.75 -9.08
N LEU A 711 -12.65 -44.48 -8.73
CA LEU A 711 -13.41 -44.10 -7.55
C LEU A 711 -14.87 -44.56 -7.66
N LEU A 712 -15.52 -44.31 -8.80
CA LEU A 712 -16.90 -44.71 -9.08
C LEU A 712 -17.09 -46.22 -9.08
N GLN A 713 -16.15 -46.98 -9.64
CA GLN A 713 -16.20 -48.44 -9.64
C GLN A 713 -16.33 -48.97 -8.20
N LYS A 714 -15.45 -48.49 -7.31
CA LYS A 714 -15.44 -48.90 -5.90
C LYS A 714 -16.69 -48.45 -5.15
N ILE A 715 -17.09 -47.19 -5.30
CA ILE A 715 -18.27 -46.65 -4.58
C ILE A 715 -19.58 -47.31 -5.06
N SER A 716 -19.67 -47.65 -6.34
CA SER A 716 -20.90 -48.22 -6.93
C SER A 716 -21.12 -49.69 -6.55
N GLU A 717 -20.06 -50.41 -6.14
CA GLU A 717 -20.14 -51.79 -5.65
C GLU A 717 -20.80 -51.85 -4.26
N GLU A 718 -20.71 -50.78 -3.48
CA GLU A 718 -21.26 -50.71 -2.13
C GLU A 718 -22.69 -50.15 -2.09
N ARG A 719 -23.53 -50.69 -1.20
CA ARG A 719 -24.88 -50.15 -0.96
C ARG A 719 -24.85 -48.97 0.01
N ILE A 720 -24.06 -49.09 1.06
CA ILE A 720 -23.81 -48.07 2.09
C ILE A 720 -22.30 -47.93 2.17
N VAL A 721 -21.79 -46.70 2.12
CA VAL A 721 -20.36 -46.39 2.22
C VAL A 721 -20.08 -45.85 3.62
N SER A 722 -19.30 -46.60 4.38
CA SER A 722 -18.77 -46.18 5.67
C SER A 722 -17.61 -45.19 5.52
N VAL A 723 -17.28 -44.50 6.61
CA VAL A 723 -16.13 -43.60 6.67
C VAL A 723 -14.83 -44.34 6.35
N ASP A 724 -14.66 -45.56 6.85
CA ASP A 724 -13.43 -46.35 6.63
C ASP A 724 -13.31 -46.86 5.19
N GLU A 725 -14.42 -47.25 4.56
CA GLU A 725 -14.43 -47.56 3.12
C GLU A 725 -14.09 -46.32 2.28
N LEU A 726 -14.67 -45.16 2.61
CA LEU A 726 -14.35 -43.92 1.88
C LEU A 726 -12.87 -43.54 2.02
N LYS A 727 -12.27 -43.68 3.21
CA LYS A 727 -10.82 -43.51 3.42
C LYS A 727 -10.00 -44.43 2.52
N GLN A 728 -10.39 -45.70 2.39
CA GLN A 728 -9.72 -46.66 1.50
C GLN A 728 -9.89 -46.30 0.02
N PHE A 729 -11.07 -45.82 -0.38
CA PHE A 729 -11.36 -45.48 -1.77
C PHE A 729 -10.57 -44.27 -2.25
N ILE A 730 -10.46 -43.22 -1.43
CA ILE A 730 -9.71 -42.01 -1.80
C ILE A 730 -8.19 -42.19 -1.73
N THR A 731 -7.72 -43.24 -1.06
CA THR A 731 -6.30 -43.61 -1.04
C THR A 731 -5.96 -44.74 -2.01
N ALA A 732 -6.92 -45.14 -2.85
CA ALA A 732 -6.72 -46.20 -3.83
C ALA A 732 -5.71 -45.80 -4.92
N GLY A 733 -4.88 -46.76 -5.34
CA GLY A 733 -3.87 -46.56 -6.37
C GLY A 733 -2.45 -46.33 -5.83
N ALA A 734 -2.28 -46.17 -4.51
CA ALA A 734 -0.99 -45.92 -3.86
C ALA A 734 0.10 -46.99 -4.09
N GLU A 735 -0.24 -48.16 -4.64
CA GLU A 735 0.72 -49.23 -4.97
C GLU A 735 1.24 -49.18 -6.42
N LYS A 736 0.75 -48.26 -7.25
CA LYS A 736 1.18 -48.08 -8.64
C LYS A 736 2.00 -46.80 -8.80
N ASP A 737 3.13 -46.88 -9.50
CA ASP A 737 3.91 -45.70 -9.93
C ASP A 737 3.24 -45.00 -11.13
N SER A 738 2.00 -44.55 -10.97
CA SER A 738 1.22 -43.92 -12.03
C SER A 738 0.31 -42.79 -11.49
N GLN A 739 0.09 -41.76 -12.31
CA GLN A 739 -0.70 -40.56 -11.94
C GLN A 739 -2.23 -40.81 -11.95
N ASP A 740 -2.67 -41.96 -12.44
CA ASP A 740 -4.07 -42.37 -12.62
C ASP A 740 -4.72 -42.90 -11.32
N GLY A 741 -3.92 -43.18 -10.28
CA GLY A 741 -4.41 -43.47 -8.94
C GLY A 741 -5.07 -42.24 -8.29
N VAL A 742 -6.12 -42.46 -7.48
CA VAL A 742 -6.71 -41.38 -6.67
C VAL A 742 -5.68 -40.86 -5.67
N TRP A 743 -4.88 -41.77 -5.11
CA TRP A 743 -3.60 -41.45 -4.47
C TRP A 743 -2.44 -41.87 -5.34
N ASN A 744 -1.44 -41.00 -5.46
CA ASN A 744 -0.21 -41.23 -6.22
C ASN A 744 0.98 -40.47 -5.59
N GLN A 745 2.16 -40.51 -6.21
CA GLN A 745 3.39 -39.88 -5.71
C GLN A 745 3.31 -38.34 -5.52
N TYR A 746 2.36 -37.68 -6.17
CA TYR A 746 2.10 -36.25 -6.03
C TYR A 746 1.06 -35.94 -4.95
N SER A 747 0.31 -36.93 -4.46
CA SER A 747 -0.66 -36.72 -3.39
C SER A 747 0.05 -36.20 -2.14
N ARG A 748 -0.46 -35.10 -1.59
CA ARG A 748 0.04 -34.50 -0.34
C ARG A 748 -0.86 -34.81 0.82
N PHE A 749 -2.18 -34.81 0.59
CA PHE A 749 -3.14 -35.20 1.59
C PHE A 749 -4.47 -35.69 1.02
N SER A 750 -5.15 -36.49 1.82
CA SER A 750 -6.54 -36.87 1.65
C SER A 750 -7.29 -36.55 2.93
N VAL A 751 -8.48 -35.95 2.80
CA VAL A 751 -9.38 -35.66 3.91
C VAL A 751 -10.75 -36.27 3.68
N VAL A 752 -11.38 -36.76 4.76
CA VAL A 752 -12.80 -37.12 4.82
C VAL A 752 -13.48 -36.26 5.88
N PHE A 753 -14.50 -35.53 5.49
CA PHE A 753 -15.39 -34.77 6.37
C PHE A 753 -16.63 -35.61 6.71
N GLU A 754 -16.99 -35.60 8.00
CA GLU A 754 -18.24 -36.09 8.56
C GLU A 754 -19.03 -34.89 9.13
N PRO A 755 -19.81 -34.16 8.31
CA PRO A 755 -20.53 -32.97 8.75
C PRO A 755 -21.46 -33.20 9.94
N THR A 756 -22.17 -34.33 9.97
CA THR A 756 -23.07 -34.71 11.06
C THR A 756 -22.36 -34.88 12.40
N ALA A 757 -21.11 -35.36 12.37
CA ALA A 757 -20.28 -35.55 13.56
C ALA A 757 -19.35 -34.35 13.86
N LYS A 758 -19.36 -33.31 13.01
CA LYS A 758 -18.41 -32.19 13.03
C LYS A 758 -16.96 -32.64 13.10
N ARG A 759 -16.65 -33.73 12.41
CA ARG A 759 -15.34 -34.39 12.44
C ARG A 759 -14.73 -34.41 11.06
N LEU A 760 -13.41 -34.31 11.00
CA LEU A 760 -12.62 -34.61 9.81
C LEU A 760 -11.59 -35.68 10.11
N TRP A 761 -11.14 -36.37 9.06
CA TRP A 761 -10.05 -37.33 9.08
C TRP A 761 -9.05 -36.95 8.03
N ILE A 762 -7.77 -36.83 8.37
CA ILE A 762 -6.72 -36.46 7.42
C ILE A 762 -5.59 -37.49 7.41
N ALA A 763 -5.19 -37.89 6.21
CA ALA A 763 -3.95 -38.62 5.94
C ALA A 763 -3.05 -37.77 5.06
N VAL A 764 -1.73 -37.90 5.23
CA VAL A 764 -0.74 -37.18 4.45
C VAL A 764 0.28 -38.13 3.83
N ALA A 765 1.11 -37.60 2.93
CA ALA A 765 2.22 -38.36 2.38
C ALA A 765 3.25 -38.74 3.45
N GLY A 766 3.49 -40.04 3.60
CA GLY A 766 4.62 -40.61 4.33
C GLY A 766 5.93 -40.44 3.55
N LYS A 767 7.05 -40.77 4.21
CA LYS A 767 8.39 -40.69 3.59
C LYS A 767 8.58 -41.61 2.38
N ASP A 768 7.75 -42.64 2.28
CA ASP A 768 7.71 -43.61 1.19
C ASP A 768 6.69 -43.25 0.10
N GLY A 769 6.07 -42.06 0.18
CA GLY A 769 5.04 -41.58 -0.75
C GLY A 769 3.65 -42.20 -0.53
N LYS A 770 3.51 -43.12 0.42
CA LYS A 770 2.23 -43.77 0.76
C LYS A 770 1.44 -42.92 1.77
N PRO A 771 0.10 -43.03 1.81
CA PRO A 771 -0.69 -42.32 2.81
C PRO A 771 -0.36 -42.83 4.22
N THR A 772 -0.22 -41.91 5.17
CA THR A 772 -0.20 -42.24 6.59
C THR A 772 -1.56 -42.79 7.05
N ASN A 773 -1.63 -43.27 8.30
CA ASN A 773 -2.93 -43.47 8.94
C ASN A 773 -3.72 -42.15 8.97
N PHE A 774 -5.04 -42.28 8.86
CA PHE A 774 -5.96 -41.16 9.02
C PHE A 774 -6.08 -40.78 10.49
N GLU A 775 -5.79 -39.53 10.80
CA GLU A 775 -5.94 -38.94 12.13
C GLU A 775 -7.20 -38.06 12.17
N SER A 776 -7.98 -38.14 13.25
CA SER A 776 -9.23 -37.39 13.39
C SER A 776 -9.07 -36.07 14.13
N LEU A 777 -9.88 -35.08 13.73
CA LEU A 777 -10.04 -33.82 14.46
C LEU A 777 -11.52 -33.44 14.51
N THR A 778 -12.00 -33.02 15.69
CA THR A 778 -13.34 -32.43 15.85
C THR A 778 -13.25 -30.92 15.74
N ILE A 779 -14.21 -30.29 15.06
CA ILE A 779 -14.33 -28.83 15.00
C ILE A 779 -15.13 -28.38 16.24
N GLU A 780 -14.46 -27.76 17.22
CA GLU A 780 -15.04 -27.28 18.48
C GLU A 780 -14.77 -25.79 18.80
#